data_AF-A0A2E7E536-F1
#
_entry.id   AF-A0A2E7E536-F1
#
_cell.length_a   1.000
_cell.length_b   1.000
_cell.length_c   1.000
_cell.angle_alpha   90.00
_cell.angle_beta   90.00
_cell.angle_gamma   90.00
#
_symmetry.space_group_name_H-M   'P 1'
#
loop_
_entity.id
_entity.type
_entity.pdbx_description
1 polymer ?
#
loop_
_entity_poly.entity_id
_entity_poly.type
_entity_poly.pdbx_seq_one_letter_code
_entity_poly.pdbx_strand_id
1 'polypeptide(L)'
;MQDHAYRGQQGMSAKSTAATLSLTDLLAMKDRTVMLLDNGVDTGADRLLLDGAFEEAAEIYLACGLDDLYRREKLAYCRYYTGAKDYGDILDKEIERATPWGLALHFWAWASLGEAEKTSSVPQRILQAATAIESFPSLRQTLIAAIGYHAGVRHTSQGNVSELYQSACTALQEMGSSYIQTLKLCTAILHHYSERSESSAQLLRELVDATSAESTPTLAPLFTAAIILGDIGKAESALAELCRRFADDPDLEPTISAVAIEEGMPGLLEALPEHLLAISLNRPEVRLLTALAANDLSTVIEIAESMPANGPPDSVLYSPRISEQLIDFAGSGSRALLGGWGGYAPWCYVLGERLVRTLPKGDLRRHFLRSAKDTIDSDDLEEYAEELCSLFEEHGEYDDFYSILTPECLRQVDPEAFANYLVKVAEEGSEYSPLFEDEEAPVPWHRFIPSLKQALAALTPDKSAFCTSVLESWDIPLRAPLADRLAGEGMPESLSAPLAAIQAALTECGAEVLPYLQVALMKLSARAAALVPPATAEETVIQAINDFLKPRHLTDYGVDSARKMTLRYGAAGVLQGLEALMASPDFNPETDRTMDALANTLVKQQGTLISRRAYIAGILRKRLKNLKSHWLDQQVSEAMGRGVDIEQMIELAKGVGSWDDWSDGLESLQPY
;
A
#
# COMPACT_ATOMS: atom_id res chain seq x y z
N MET A 1 -19.11 -27.26 15.92
CA MET A 1 -19.29 -28.73 15.91
C MET A 1 -19.88 -29.17 17.25
N GLN A 2 -21.20 -29.18 17.37
CA GLN A 2 -21.92 -29.82 18.48
C GLN A 2 -23.07 -30.65 17.89
N ASP A 3 -23.19 -31.88 18.40
CA ASP A 3 -24.30 -32.83 18.42
C ASP A 3 -25.42 -32.76 17.37
N HIS A 4 -25.50 -33.81 16.54
CA HIS A 4 -26.79 -34.32 16.07
C HIS A 4 -26.94 -35.81 16.40
N ALA A 5 -27.83 -36.08 17.35
CA ALA A 5 -28.20 -37.40 17.82
C ALA A 5 -29.25 -38.07 16.91
N TYR A 6 -29.02 -39.34 16.56
CA TYR A 6 -30.07 -40.24 16.08
C TYR A 6 -30.04 -41.56 16.85
N ARG A 7 -31.01 -41.76 17.75
CA ARG A 7 -31.21 -42.99 18.53
C ARG A 7 -31.97 -44.02 17.70
N GLY A 8 -31.28 -45.11 17.33
CA GLY A 8 -31.90 -46.35 16.87
C GLY A 8 -31.25 -47.54 17.55
N GLN A 9 -31.88 -48.10 18.59
CA GLN A 9 -31.45 -49.33 19.25
C GLN A 9 -31.66 -50.54 18.31
N GLN A 10 -30.59 -51.15 17.80
CA GLN A 10 -30.59 -52.56 17.38
C GLN A 10 -29.24 -53.24 17.63
N GLY A 11 -29.27 -54.32 18.41
CA GLY A 11 -28.40 -55.50 18.31
C GLY A 11 -26.89 -55.31 18.48
N MET A 12 -26.41 -55.37 19.74
CA MET A 12 -24.98 -55.48 20.06
C MET A 12 -24.38 -56.81 19.55
N SER A 13 -23.37 -56.71 18.68
CA SER A 13 -22.34 -57.72 18.49
C SER A 13 -20.99 -57.05 18.73
N ALA A 14 -20.40 -57.30 19.90
CA ALA A 14 -19.07 -56.81 20.25
C ALA A 14 -18.02 -57.61 19.47
N LYS A 15 -17.45 -57.02 18.42
CA LYS A 15 -16.23 -57.52 17.78
C LYS A 15 -15.02 -56.85 18.43
N SER A 16 -14.23 -57.66 19.12
CA SER A 16 -12.90 -57.30 19.63
C SER A 16 -11.94 -57.06 18.45
N THR A 17 -11.41 -55.85 18.28
CA THR A 17 -10.31 -55.56 17.36
C THR A 17 -9.04 -55.26 18.16
N ALA A 18 -8.07 -56.18 18.09
CA ALA A 18 -6.74 -56.06 18.72
C ALA A 18 -5.73 -55.30 17.84
N ALA A 19 -6.18 -54.49 16.89
CA ALA A 19 -5.33 -53.78 15.94
C ALA A 19 -5.33 -52.27 16.24
N THR A 20 -4.17 -51.63 16.07
CA THR A 20 -4.05 -50.17 16.01
C THR A 20 -5.05 -49.66 14.99
N LEU A 21 -6.11 -48.98 15.45
CA LEU A 21 -7.17 -48.49 14.57
C LEU A 21 -6.60 -47.40 13.66
N SER A 22 -7.01 -47.35 12.40
CA SER A 22 -6.75 -46.18 11.58
C SER A 22 -7.53 -44.97 12.11
N LEU A 23 -7.09 -43.74 11.81
CA LEU A 23 -7.88 -42.53 12.09
C LEU A 23 -9.27 -42.63 11.44
N THR A 24 -9.30 -43.21 10.24
CA THR A 24 -10.51 -43.44 9.47
C THR A 24 -11.50 -44.37 10.19
N ASP A 25 -11.03 -45.49 10.74
CA ASP A 25 -11.86 -46.41 11.51
C ASP A 25 -12.30 -45.81 12.84
N LEU A 26 -11.43 -45.04 13.49
CA LEU A 26 -11.71 -44.39 14.76
C LEU A 26 -12.82 -43.34 14.62
N LEU A 27 -12.73 -42.43 13.64
CA LEU A 27 -13.75 -41.41 13.41
C LEU A 27 -15.10 -42.02 12.99
N ALA A 28 -15.10 -43.14 12.27
CA ALA A 28 -16.33 -43.88 11.94
C ALA A 28 -17.02 -44.48 13.19
N MET A 29 -16.34 -44.58 14.32
CA MET A 29 -16.91 -45.02 15.60
C MET A 29 -17.54 -43.88 16.40
N LYS A 30 -17.26 -42.60 16.10
CA LYS A 30 -17.77 -41.44 16.86
C LYS A 30 -19.31 -41.41 16.95
N ASP A 31 -19.99 -41.84 15.89
CA ASP A 31 -21.46 -41.85 15.80
C ASP A 31 -22.10 -43.13 16.35
N ARG A 32 -21.28 -44.11 16.76
CA ARG A 32 -21.74 -45.40 17.28
C ARG A 32 -21.32 -45.44 18.73
N THR A 33 -22.28 -45.57 19.66
CA THR A 33 -22.02 -45.75 21.10
C THR A 33 -21.20 -47.03 21.37
N VAL A 34 -19.91 -47.03 21.03
CA VAL A 34 -19.01 -48.17 21.02
C VAL A 34 -18.00 -47.94 22.13
N MET A 35 -18.05 -48.79 23.15
CA MET A 35 -17.01 -48.80 24.18
C MET A 35 -15.71 -49.37 23.59
N LEU A 36 -14.69 -48.53 23.46
CA LEU A 36 -13.32 -48.97 23.24
C LEU A 36 -12.88 -49.75 24.49
N LEU A 37 -12.66 -51.06 24.36
CA LEU A 37 -12.15 -51.90 25.45
C LEU A 37 -10.65 -51.62 25.66
N ASP A 38 -10.24 -51.50 26.92
CA ASP A 38 -8.93 -50.98 27.37
C ASP A 38 -7.77 -51.97 27.16
N ASN A 39 -7.45 -52.25 25.90
CA ASN A 39 -6.61 -53.40 25.54
C ASN A 39 -5.41 -53.02 24.65
N GLY A 40 -5.28 -51.77 24.21
CA GLY A 40 -4.20 -51.29 23.32
C GLY A 40 -3.41 -50.11 23.92
N VAL A 41 -2.15 -49.95 23.49
CA VAL A 41 -1.26 -48.87 23.92
C VAL A 41 -1.83 -47.48 23.56
N ASP A 42 -2.59 -47.41 22.47
CA ASP A 42 -3.19 -46.17 21.95
C ASP A 42 -4.60 -45.91 22.48
N THR A 43 -5.22 -46.83 23.23
CA THR A 43 -6.65 -46.77 23.58
C THR A 43 -7.01 -45.55 24.44
N GLY A 44 -6.10 -45.11 25.31
CA GLY A 44 -6.29 -43.88 26.10
C GLY A 44 -6.32 -42.62 25.23
N ALA A 45 -5.42 -42.53 24.25
CA ALA A 45 -5.35 -41.42 23.31
C ALA A 45 -6.51 -41.43 22.30
N ASP A 46 -6.95 -42.62 21.87
CA ASP A 46 -8.09 -42.80 20.98
C ASP A 46 -9.39 -42.26 21.62
N ARG A 47 -9.60 -42.52 22.91
CA ARG A 47 -10.75 -41.96 23.66
C ARG A 47 -10.69 -40.44 23.75
N LEU A 48 -9.53 -39.89 24.13
CA LEU A 48 -9.33 -38.44 24.23
C LEU A 48 -9.53 -37.73 22.88
N LEU A 49 -9.06 -38.32 21.77
CA LEU A 49 -9.30 -37.81 20.42
C LEU A 49 -10.79 -37.76 20.10
N LEU A 50 -11.55 -38.84 20.40
CA LEU A 50 -13.00 -38.89 20.15
C LEU A 50 -13.77 -37.88 21.01
N ASP A 51 -13.32 -37.66 22.25
CA ASP A 51 -13.90 -36.69 23.20
C ASP A 51 -13.51 -35.23 22.88
N GLY A 52 -12.62 -35.01 21.90
CA GLY A 52 -12.16 -33.68 21.49
C GLY A 52 -11.06 -33.07 22.38
N ALA A 53 -10.48 -33.86 23.30
CA ALA A 53 -9.31 -33.51 24.10
C ALA A 53 -8.03 -33.70 23.27
N PHE A 54 -7.89 -32.88 22.22
CA PHE A 54 -6.87 -33.06 21.18
C PHE A 54 -5.44 -32.87 21.70
N GLU A 55 -5.23 -31.95 22.64
CA GLU A 55 -3.91 -31.62 23.16
C GLU A 55 -3.37 -32.78 24.02
N GLU A 56 -4.19 -33.31 24.91
CA GLU A 56 -3.88 -34.46 25.75
C GLU A 56 -3.73 -35.75 24.93
N ALA A 57 -4.56 -35.94 23.91
CA ALA A 57 -4.42 -37.06 22.98
C ALA A 57 -3.07 -36.99 22.22
N ALA A 58 -2.68 -35.80 21.77
CA ALA A 58 -1.42 -35.58 21.04
C ALA A 58 -0.18 -35.92 21.89
N GLU A 59 -0.17 -35.55 23.18
CA GLU A 59 0.92 -35.89 24.09
C GLU A 59 1.11 -37.41 24.23
N ILE A 60 0.00 -38.15 24.36
CA ILE A 60 0.05 -39.60 24.50
C ILE A 60 0.50 -40.26 23.19
N TYR A 61 -0.05 -39.86 22.04
CA TYR A 61 0.42 -40.42 20.75
C TYR A 61 1.91 -40.15 20.50
N LEU A 62 2.41 -38.98 20.89
CA LEU A 62 3.83 -38.65 20.78
C LEU A 62 4.69 -39.55 21.68
N ALA A 63 4.24 -39.82 22.91
CA ALA A 63 4.94 -40.69 23.87
C ALA A 63 4.96 -42.17 23.45
N CYS A 64 3.96 -42.63 22.68
CA CYS A 64 3.87 -44.01 22.17
C CYS A 64 4.79 -44.31 20.97
N GLY A 65 5.50 -43.30 20.43
CA GLY A 65 6.47 -43.44 19.33
C GLY A 65 5.84 -43.47 17.94
N LEU A 66 6.52 -42.88 16.94
CA LEU A 66 5.94 -42.60 15.61
C LEU A 66 6.34 -43.62 14.53
N ASP A 67 6.52 -44.90 14.86
CA ASP A 67 6.86 -45.93 13.87
C ASP A 67 5.64 -46.45 13.10
N ASP A 68 4.43 -46.16 13.60
CA ASP A 68 3.16 -46.60 13.03
C ASP A 68 2.48 -45.47 12.24
N LEU A 69 2.06 -45.77 11.01
CA LEU A 69 1.39 -44.82 10.11
C LEU A 69 0.10 -44.26 10.73
N TYR A 70 -0.74 -45.11 11.31
CA TYR A 70 -2.03 -44.68 11.86
C TYR A 70 -1.86 -43.77 13.06
N ARG A 71 -0.83 -44.03 13.89
CA ARG A 71 -0.49 -43.14 15.00
C ARG A 71 -0.01 -41.77 14.53
N ARG A 72 0.80 -41.71 13.46
CA ARG A 72 1.21 -40.43 12.86
C ARG A 72 0.01 -39.62 12.37
N GLU A 73 -0.92 -40.26 11.65
CA GLU A 73 -2.12 -39.59 11.17
C GLU A 73 -3.01 -39.08 12.31
N LYS A 74 -3.21 -39.88 13.37
CA LYS A 74 -3.95 -39.45 14.57
C LYS A 74 -3.28 -38.28 15.29
N LEU A 75 -1.96 -38.32 15.45
CA LEU A 75 -1.20 -37.22 16.05
C LEU A 75 -1.31 -35.96 15.19
N ALA A 76 -1.13 -36.07 13.87
CA ALA A 76 -1.26 -34.95 12.95
C ALA A 76 -2.67 -34.36 12.96
N TYR A 77 -3.71 -35.19 13.04
CA TYR A 77 -5.10 -34.75 13.20
C TYR A 77 -5.30 -33.96 14.50
N CYS A 78 -4.83 -34.47 15.65
CA CYS A 78 -4.91 -33.73 16.90
C CYS A 78 -4.18 -32.38 16.82
N ARG A 79 -2.96 -32.36 16.26
CA ARG A 79 -2.15 -31.15 16.09
C ARG A 79 -2.81 -30.12 15.17
N TYR A 80 -3.46 -30.57 14.10
CA TYR A 80 -4.26 -29.73 13.22
C TYR A 80 -5.39 -29.03 14.00
N TYR A 81 -6.17 -29.77 14.80
CA TYR A 81 -7.26 -29.20 15.59
C TYR A 81 -6.81 -28.30 16.75
N THR A 82 -5.56 -28.44 17.23
CA THR A 82 -4.96 -27.48 18.17
C THR A 82 -4.35 -26.25 17.48
N GLY A 83 -4.42 -26.17 16.14
CA GLY A 83 -3.86 -25.04 15.37
C GLY A 83 -2.34 -25.05 15.24
N ALA A 84 -1.67 -26.19 15.47
CA ALA A 84 -0.24 -26.31 15.26
C ALA A 84 0.08 -26.19 13.76
N LYS A 85 1.17 -25.51 13.40
CA LYS A 85 1.54 -25.27 11.99
C LYS A 85 2.41 -26.37 11.37
N ASP A 86 3.06 -27.16 12.21
CA ASP A 86 4.05 -28.19 11.85
C ASP A 86 3.45 -29.61 11.81
N TYR A 87 2.12 -29.77 11.87
CA TYR A 87 1.48 -31.08 11.82
C TYR A 87 1.78 -31.85 10.52
N GLY A 88 2.09 -31.14 9.43
CA GLY A 88 2.52 -31.73 8.16
C GLY A 88 3.84 -32.50 8.26
N ASP A 89 4.74 -32.10 9.17
CA ASP A 89 6.05 -32.74 9.35
C ASP A 89 5.95 -34.11 10.04
N ILE A 90 4.82 -34.36 10.72
CA ILE A 90 4.52 -35.64 11.38
C ILE A 90 4.09 -36.71 10.37
N LEU A 91 3.48 -36.29 9.26
CA LEU A 91 2.93 -37.20 8.25
C LEU A 91 4.05 -37.96 7.50
N ASP A 92 3.71 -39.13 6.96
CA ASP A 92 4.66 -39.94 6.20
C ASP A 92 4.95 -39.32 4.82
N LYS A 93 6.17 -39.45 4.30
CA LYS A 93 6.54 -38.94 2.97
C LYS A 93 5.99 -39.82 1.83
N GLU A 94 5.67 -41.07 2.14
CA GLU A 94 5.01 -42.02 1.23
C GLU A 94 3.48 -41.81 1.21
N ILE A 95 3.04 -40.69 0.60
CA ILE A 95 1.63 -40.26 0.49
C ILE A 95 0.72 -41.39 -0.03
N GLU A 96 1.21 -42.23 -0.94
CA GLU A 96 0.45 -43.32 -1.57
C GLU A 96 0.01 -44.40 -0.58
N ARG A 97 0.62 -44.45 0.61
CA ARG A 97 0.26 -45.38 1.69
C ARG A 97 -0.72 -44.79 2.69
N ALA A 98 -0.98 -43.49 2.63
CA ALA A 98 -1.83 -42.79 3.59
C ALA A 98 -3.29 -43.28 3.52
N THR A 99 -3.98 -43.23 4.66
CA THR A 99 -5.42 -43.51 4.72
C THR A 99 -6.22 -42.35 4.10
N PRO A 100 -7.54 -42.50 3.85
CA PRO A 100 -8.35 -41.40 3.33
C PRO A 100 -8.23 -40.10 4.13
N TRP A 101 -8.20 -40.19 5.46
CA TRP A 101 -7.96 -39.03 6.31
C TRP A 101 -6.50 -38.58 6.33
N GLY A 102 -5.55 -39.50 6.18
CA GLY A 102 -4.14 -39.15 5.96
C GLY A 102 -3.93 -38.31 4.69
N LEU A 103 -4.60 -38.67 3.60
CA LEU A 103 -4.59 -37.90 2.35
C LEU A 103 -5.22 -36.50 2.53
N ALA A 104 -6.29 -36.39 3.31
CA ALA A 104 -6.88 -35.11 3.67
C ALA A 104 -5.90 -34.23 4.48
N LEU A 105 -5.21 -34.81 5.47
CA LEU A 105 -4.20 -34.10 6.27
C LEU A 105 -3.00 -33.66 5.42
N HIS A 106 -2.55 -34.50 4.47
CA HIS A 106 -1.52 -34.10 3.50
C HIS A 106 -1.97 -32.92 2.63
N PHE A 107 -3.23 -32.96 2.19
CA PHE A 107 -3.80 -31.87 1.40
C PHE A 107 -3.89 -30.56 2.21
N TRP A 108 -4.37 -30.61 3.45
CA TRP A 108 -4.42 -29.43 4.32
C TRP A 108 -3.04 -28.88 4.67
N ALA A 109 -2.07 -29.77 4.94
CA ALA A 109 -0.68 -29.36 5.18
C ALA A 109 -0.13 -28.61 3.97
N TRP A 110 -0.30 -29.14 2.75
CA TRP A 110 0.07 -28.47 1.51
C TRP A 110 -0.69 -27.14 1.29
N ALA A 111 -2.00 -27.12 1.58
CA ALA A 111 -2.82 -25.93 1.40
C ALA A 111 -2.39 -24.78 2.31
N SER A 112 -1.87 -25.10 3.50
CA SER A 112 -1.40 -24.14 4.52
C SER A 112 -0.02 -23.53 4.25
N LEU A 113 0.76 -24.10 3.31
CA LEU A 113 2.08 -23.58 2.95
C LEU A 113 1.99 -22.19 2.29
N GLY A 114 3.08 -21.42 2.37
CA GLY A 114 3.20 -20.18 1.60
C GLY A 114 3.21 -20.44 0.08
N GLU A 115 2.76 -19.47 -0.72
CA GLU A 115 2.69 -19.64 -2.19
C GLU A 115 4.06 -19.97 -2.84
N ALA A 116 5.16 -19.45 -2.30
CA ALA A 116 6.51 -19.76 -2.78
C ALA A 116 6.95 -21.22 -2.53
N GLU A 117 6.31 -21.92 -1.58
CA GLU A 117 6.67 -23.27 -1.15
C GLU A 117 5.75 -24.34 -1.79
N LYS A 118 4.63 -23.92 -2.38
CA LYS A 118 3.65 -24.80 -2.99
C LYS A 118 4.18 -25.37 -4.31
N THR A 119 4.34 -26.69 -4.35
CA THR A 119 4.66 -27.43 -5.57
C THR A 119 3.43 -28.18 -6.09
N SER A 120 3.33 -28.39 -7.41
CA SER A 120 2.20 -29.10 -8.04
C SER A 120 2.27 -30.62 -7.89
N SER A 121 3.44 -31.17 -7.51
CA SER A 121 3.66 -32.62 -7.43
C SER A 121 2.93 -33.28 -6.27
N VAL A 122 2.82 -32.59 -5.12
CA VAL A 122 2.13 -33.10 -3.92
C VAL A 122 0.63 -33.32 -4.18
N PRO A 123 -0.17 -32.31 -4.60
CA PRO A 123 -1.59 -32.51 -4.84
C PRO A 123 -1.87 -33.48 -6.00
N GLN A 124 -0.97 -33.61 -6.98
CA GLN A 124 -1.08 -34.62 -8.03
C GLN A 124 -0.96 -36.05 -7.48
N ARG A 125 0.01 -36.31 -6.59
CA ARG A 125 0.17 -37.61 -5.91
C ARG A 125 -1.03 -37.92 -5.01
N ILE A 126 -1.54 -36.92 -4.28
CA ILE A 126 -2.74 -37.07 -3.46
C ILE A 126 -3.95 -37.43 -4.33
N LEU A 127 -4.14 -36.74 -5.46
CA LEU A 127 -5.24 -37.03 -6.39
C LEU A 127 -5.15 -38.47 -6.92
N GLN A 128 -3.98 -38.91 -7.37
CA GLN A 128 -3.76 -40.27 -7.85
C GLN A 128 -4.08 -41.31 -6.76
N ALA A 129 -3.59 -41.11 -5.54
CA ALA A 129 -3.88 -42.00 -4.41
C ALA A 129 -5.38 -42.01 -4.08
N ALA A 130 -6.02 -40.84 -4.03
CA ALA A 130 -7.46 -40.72 -3.75
C ALA A 130 -8.32 -41.42 -4.81
N THR A 131 -7.92 -41.40 -6.09
CA THR A 131 -8.65 -42.12 -7.15
C THR A 131 -8.56 -43.64 -7.05
N ALA A 132 -7.51 -44.17 -6.43
CA ALA A 132 -7.30 -45.62 -6.26
C ALA A 132 -8.05 -46.21 -5.04
N ILE A 133 -8.53 -45.36 -4.12
CA ILE A 133 -9.21 -45.80 -2.89
C ILE A 133 -10.70 -46.00 -3.14
N GLU A 134 -11.25 -47.18 -2.87
CA GLU A 134 -12.70 -47.43 -2.99
C GLU A 134 -13.49 -47.20 -1.68
N SER A 135 -12.81 -47.14 -0.53
CA SER A 135 -13.43 -46.90 0.77
C SER A 135 -13.73 -45.40 1.00
N PHE A 136 -14.72 -45.10 1.86
CA PHE A 136 -15.12 -43.73 2.24
C PHE A 136 -15.47 -42.82 1.05
N PRO A 137 -16.49 -43.18 0.23
CA PRO A 137 -16.80 -42.50 -1.02
C PRO A 137 -17.09 -41.01 -0.88
N SER A 138 -17.73 -40.57 0.22
CA SER A 138 -18.01 -39.14 0.47
C SER A 138 -16.74 -38.33 0.72
N LEU A 139 -15.85 -38.81 1.60
CA LEU A 139 -14.57 -38.17 1.88
C LEU A 139 -13.68 -38.13 0.63
N ARG A 140 -13.62 -39.24 -0.12
CA ARG A 140 -12.88 -39.31 -1.37
C ARG A 140 -13.35 -38.27 -2.38
N GLN A 141 -14.65 -38.18 -2.64
CA GLN A 141 -15.20 -37.20 -3.59
C GLN A 141 -14.94 -35.76 -3.12
N THR A 142 -15.11 -35.48 -1.83
CA THR A 142 -14.84 -34.17 -1.23
C THR A 142 -13.37 -33.78 -1.37
N LEU A 143 -12.45 -34.70 -1.09
CA LEU A 143 -11.00 -34.48 -1.25
C LEU A 143 -10.63 -34.18 -2.71
N ILE A 144 -11.12 -34.99 -3.66
CA ILE A 144 -10.88 -34.77 -5.09
C ILE A 144 -11.43 -33.40 -5.52
N ALA A 145 -12.65 -33.06 -5.08
CA ALA A 145 -13.26 -31.77 -5.36
C ALA A 145 -12.46 -30.60 -4.75
N ALA A 146 -11.94 -30.73 -3.54
CA ALA A 146 -11.13 -29.71 -2.88
C ALA A 146 -9.78 -29.50 -3.58
N ILE A 147 -9.11 -30.58 -4.01
CA ILE A 147 -7.89 -30.50 -4.83
C ILE A 147 -8.20 -29.77 -6.14
N GLY A 148 -9.29 -30.17 -6.81
CA GLY A 148 -9.77 -29.51 -8.02
C GLY A 148 -10.04 -28.02 -7.79
N TYR A 149 -10.71 -27.68 -6.69
CA TYR A 149 -11.05 -26.29 -6.34
C TYR A 149 -9.79 -25.43 -6.18
N HIS A 150 -8.80 -25.88 -5.40
CA HIS A 150 -7.53 -25.16 -5.26
C HIS A 150 -6.76 -25.05 -6.58
N ALA A 151 -6.79 -26.08 -7.42
CA ALA A 151 -6.18 -26.06 -8.74
C ALA A 151 -6.94 -25.14 -9.72
N GLY A 152 -8.26 -25.01 -9.62
CA GLY A 152 -9.05 -24.08 -10.43
C GLY A 152 -8.83 -22.63 -10.00
N VAL A 153 -8.88 -22.38 -8.69
CA VAL A 153 -8.82 -21.03 -8.10
C VAL A 153 -7.45 -20.38 -8.23
N ARG A 154 -6.34 -21.14 -8.12
CA ARG A 154 -4.98 -20.58 -8.19
C ARG A 154 -4.46 -20.29 -9.59
N HIS A 155 -5.08 -20.81 -10.64
CA HIS A 155 -4.50 -20.80 -12.00
C HIS A 155 -5.16 -19.83 -13.00
N THR A 156 -6.19 -19.07 -12.59
CA THR A 156 -6.87 -18.10 -13.46
C THR A 156 -6.09 -16.80 -13.72
N SER A 157 -4.89 -16.62 -13.15
CA SER A 157 -4.00 -15.50 -13.48
C SER A 157 -3.14 -15.72 -14.74
N GLN A 158 -3.08 -16.95 -15.30
CA GLN A 158 -2.22 -17.29 -16.44
C GLN A 158 -2.96 -17.86 -17.67
N GLY A 159 -4.29 -17.86 -17.68
CA GLY A 159 -5.09 -18.19 -18.87
C GLY A 159 -5.09 -19.66 -19.32
N ASN A 160 -4.47 -20.58 -18.58
CA ASN A 160 -4.52 -22.02 -18.86
C ASN A 160 -5.13 -22.79 -17.68
N VAL A 161 -6.12 -23.63 -17.99
CA VAL A 161 -6.72 -24.53 -17.00
C VAL A 161 -5.69 -25.61 -16.62
N SER A 162 -5.36 -25.69 -15.34
CA SER A 162 -4.37 -26.64 -14.81
C SER A 162 -4.72 -28.09 -15.17
N GLU A 163 -3.73 -28.88 -15.60
CA GLU A 163 -3.89 -30.33 -15.84
C GLU A 163 -4.44 -31.05 -14.61
N LEU A 164 -4.11 -30.56 -13.41
CA LEU A 164 -4.60 -31.08 -12.14
C LEU A 164 -6.11 -30.86 -11.97
N TYR A 165 -6.62 -29.69 -12.36
CA TYR A 165 -8.07 -29.41 -12.36
C TYR A 165 -8.81 -30.33 -13.32
N GLN A 166 -8.29 -30.51 -14.55
CA GLN A 166 -8.89 -31.40 -15.55
C GLN A 166 -8.91 -32.85 -15.07
N SER A 167 -7.84 -33.28 -14.41
CA SER A 167 -7.74 -34.62 -13.81
C SER A 167 -8.76 -34.82 -12.70
N ALA A 168 -8.95 -33.83 -11.81
CA ALA A 168 -9.96 -33.89 -10.76
C ALA A 168 -11.39 -33.92 -11.33
N CYS A 169 -11.69 -33.10 -12.34
CA CYS A 169 -12.98 -33.11 -13.04
C CYS A 169 -13.26 -34.47 -13.67
N THR A 170 -12.27 -35.04 -14.37
CA THR A 170 -12.38 -36.36 -15.01
C THR A 170 -12.67 -37.44 -13.98
N ALA A 171 -11.92 -37.47 -12.88
CA ALA A 171 -12.13 -38.42 -11.79
C ALA A 171 -13.55 -38.31 -11.18
N LEU A 172 -14.02 -37.09 -10.90
CA LEU A 172 -15.38 -36.88 -10.39
C LEU A 172 -16.45 -37.30 -11.41
N GLN A 173 -16.21 -37.08 -12.70
CA GLN A 173 -17.12 -37.48 -13.77
C GLN A 173 -17.26 -38.99 -13.86
N GLU A 174 -16.13 -39.72 -13.86
CA GLU A 174 -16.11 -41.18 -13.89
C GLU A 174 -16.79 -41.79 -12.67
N MET A 175 -16.70 -41.11 -11.51
CA MET A 175 -17.38 -41.50 -10.28
C MET A 175 -18.88 -41.13 -10.26
N GLY A 176 -19.38 -40.39 -11.25
CA GLY A 176 -20.75 -39.86 -11.24
C GLY A 176 -21.03 -38.91 -10.07
N SER A 177 -20.01 -38.19 -9.59
CA SER A 177 -20.11 -37.32 -8.42
C SER A 177 -20.87 -36.03 -8.75
N SER A 178 -21.75 -35.59 -7.83
CA SER A 178 -22.43 -34.31 -7.94
C SER A 178 -21.51 -33.09 -7.72
N TYR A 179 -20.34 -33.28 -7.12
CA TYR A 179 -19.33 -32.22 -6.92
C TYR A 179 -18.74 -31.67 -8.24
N ILE A 180 -18.88 -32.40 -9.36
CA ILE A 180 -18.34 -31.95 -10.65
C ILE A 180 -18.93 -30.60 -11.08
N GLN A 181 -20.23 -30.38 -10.88
CA GLN A 181 -20.88 -29.14 -11.29
C GLN A 181 -20.49 -27.98 -10.36
N THR A 182 -20.44 -28.25 -9.05
CA THR A 182 -19.92 -27.30 -8.06
C THR A 182 -18.52 -26.80 -8.44
N LEU A 183 -17.62 -27.73 -8.78
CA LEU A 183 -16.25 -27.38 -9.13
C LEU A 183 -16.18 -26.55 -10.43
N LYS A 184 -16.97 -26.90 -11.44
CA LYS A 184 -17.06 -26.13 -12.69
C LYS A 184 -17.61 -24.72 -12.46
N LEU A 185 -18.63 -24.57 -11.62
CA LEU A 185 -19.19 -23.27 -11.24
C LEU A 185 -18.13 -22.39 -10.56
N CYS A 186 -17.40 -22.91 -9.56
CA CYS A 186 -16.35 -22.14 -8.88
C CYS A 186 -15.31 -21.58 -9.86
N THR A 187 -14.84 -22.40 -10.81
CA THR A 187 -13.85 -21.98 -11.81
C THR A 187 -14.44 -21.00 -12.84
N ALA A 188 -15.70 -21.21 -13.25
CA ALA A 188 -16.37 -20.34 -14.22
C ALA A 188 -16.65 -18.94 -13.64
N ILE A 189 -17.02 -18.84 -12.35
CA ILE A 189 -17.17 -17.56 -11.63
C ILE A 189 -15.88 -16.75 -11.69
N LEU A 190 -14.74 -17.39 -11.38
CA LEU A 190 -13.44 -16.74 -11.43
C LEU A 190 -13.03 -16.28 -12.83
N HIS A 191 -13.25 -17.15 -13.81
CA HIS A 191 -13.00 -16.84 -15.20
C HIS A 191 -13.83 -15.62 -15.66
N HIS A 192 -15.08 -15.55 -15.23
CA HIS A 192 -15.96 -14.41 -15.49
C HIS A 192 -15.43 -13.11 -14.86
N TYR A 193 -14.99 -13.13 -13.60
CA TYR A 193 -14.42 -11.93 -12.96
C TYR A 193 -13.14 -11.43 -13.65
N SER A 194 -12.34 -12.35 -14.19
CA SER A 194 -11.09 -12.03 -14.92
C SER A 194 -11.34 -11.45 -16.31
N GLU A 195 -12.23 -12.06 -17.10
CA GLU A 195 -12.45 -11.65 -18.50
C GLU A 195 -13.56 -10.62 -18.69
N ARG A 196 -14.62 -10.70 -17.89
CA ARG A 196 -15.87 -9.93 -18.04
C ARG A 196 -16.43 -9.94 -19.48
N SER A 197 -16.27 -11.07 -20.17
CA SER A 197 -16.64 -11.27 -21.59
C SER A 197 -18.02 -11.94 -21.74
N GLU A 198 -18.72 -11.69 -22.85
CA GLU A 198 -20.00 -12.37 -23.14
C GLU A 198 -19.84 -13.90 -23.22
N SER A 199 -18.70 -14.38 -23.72
CA SER A 199 -18.38 -15.81 -23.74
C SER A 199 -18.27 -16.42 -22.34
N SER A 200 -17.64 -15.71 -21.40
CA SER A 200 -17.55 -16.15 -20.00
C SER A 200 -18.93 -16.17 -19.32
N ALA A 201 -19.79 -15.17 -19.60
CA ALA A 201 -21.15 -15.10 -19.08
C ALA A 201 -22.03 -16.23 -19.65
N GLN A 202 -21.90 -16.54 -20.94
CA GLN A 202 -22.62 -17.65 -21.58
C GLN A 202 -22.23 -19.01 -21.00
N LEU A 203 -20.93 -19.26 -20.78
CA LEU A 203 -20.46 -20.48 -20.12
C LEU A 203 -21.05 -20.61 -18.70
N LEU A 204 -21.04 -19.51 -17.94
CA LEU A 204 -21.60 -19.50 -16.58
C LEU A 204 -23.10 -19.81 -16.60
N ARG A 205 -23.84 -19.25 -17.57
CA ARG A 205 -25.28 -19.48 -17.75
C ARG A 205 -25.60 -20.94 -18.05
N GLU A 206 -24.85 -21.56 -18.96
CA GLU A 206 -25.01 -22.99 -19.27
C GLU A 206 -24.78 -23.89 -18.05
N LEU A 207 -23.82 -23.54 -17.18
CA LEU A 207 -23.55 -24.27 -15.95
C LEU A 207 -24.63 -24.06 -14.88
N VAL A 208 -25.15 -22.84 -14.73
CA VAL A 208 -26.27 -22.53 -13.80
C VAL A 208 -27.54 -23.27 -14.23
N ASP A 209 -27.85 -23.29 -15.53
CA ASP A 209 -29.00 -24.02 -16.07
C ASP A 209 -28.88 -25.52 -15.82
N ALA A 210 -27.69 -26.09 -16.04
CA ALA A 210 -27.42 -27.51 -15.86
C ALA A 210 -27.35 -27.97 -14.39
N THR A 211 -27.22 -27.04 -13.45
CA THR A 211 -27.07 -27.35 -12.02
C THR A 211 -28.43 -27.23 -11.30
N SER A 212 -28.80 -28.27 -10.56
CA SER A 212 -29.99 -28.26 -9.69
C SER A 212 -29.58 -28.03 -8.24
N ALA A 213 -30.30 -27.15 -7.54
CA ALA A 213 -30.11 -26.89 -6.12
C ALA A 213 -30.28 -28.19 -5.30
N GLU A 214 -31.29 -29.00 -5.61
CA GLU A 214 -31.60 -30.25 -4.87
C GLU A 214 -30.46 -31.29 -4.93
N SER A 215 -29.69 -31.32 -6.02
CA SER A 215 -28.67 -32.36 -6.25
C SER A 215 -27.23 -31.88 -6.08
N THR A 216 -26.99 -30.56 -6.11
CA THR A 216 -25.64 -30.02 -5.85
C THR A 216 -25.29 -30.15 -4.37
N PRO A 217 -24.10 -30.66 -4.01
CA PRO A 217 -23.69 -30.84 -2.62
C PRO A 217 -23.29 -29.52 -1.94
N THR A 218 -23.01 -28.47 -2.72
CA THR A 218 -22.64 -27.14 -2.24
C THR A 218 -23.42 -26.12 -3.07
N LEU A 219 -24.22 -25.32 -2.38
CA LEU A 219 -25.22 -24.40 -2.94
C LEU A 219 -24.62 -23.01 -3.21
N ALA A 220 -23.67 -22.57 -2.40
CA ALA A 220 -23.11 -21.23 -2.50
C ALA A 220 -22.55 -20.88 -3.90
N PRO A 221 -21.82 -21.76 -4.62
CA PRO A 221 -21.37 -21.45 -5.99
C PRO A 221 -22.53 -21.30 -6.99
N LEU A 222 -23.62 -22.06 -6.81
CA LEU A 222 -24.81 -21.90 -7.64
C LEU A 222 -25.49 -20.56 -7.36
N PHE A 223 -25.63 -20.20 -6.09
CA PHE A 223 -26.17 -18.91 -5.67
C PHE A 223 -25.35 -17.75 -6.26
N THR A 224 -24.03 -17.73 -6.01
CA THR A 224 -23.13 -16.67 -6.50
C THR A 224 -23.19 -16.54 -8.02
N ALA A 225 -23.13 -17.66 -8.76
CA ALA A 225 -23.22 -17.63 -10.22
C ALA A 225 -24.58 -17.11 -10.72
N ALA A 226 -25.68 -17.49 -10.05
CA ALA A 226 -27.02 -17.00 -10.39
C ALA A 226 -27.16 -15.49 -10.17
N ILE A 227 -26.63 -14.97 -9.05
CA ILE A 227 -26.62 -13.52 -8.76
C ILE A 227 -25.80 -12.75 -9.80
N ILE A 228 -24.60 -13.21 -10.14
CA ILE A 228 -23.75 -12.59 -11.19
C ILE A 228 -24.52 -12.47 -12.52
N LEU A 229 -25.32 -13.47 -12.87
CA LEU A 229 -26.11 -13.50 -14.10
C LEU A 229 -27.47 -12.78 -14.00
N GLY A 230 -27.89 -12.36 -12.81
CA GLY A 230 -29.22 -11.82 -12.55
C GLY A 230 -30.35 -12.84 -12.60
N ASP A 231 -30.06 -14.15 -12.49
CA ASP A 231 -31.08 -15.20 -12.42
C ASP A 231 -31.58 -15.37 -10.97
N ILE A 232 -32.48 -14.47 -10.58
CA ILE A 232 -33.04 -14.42 -9.22
C ILE A 232 -33.78 -15.72 -8.87
N GLY A 233 -34.46 -16.36 -9.84
CA GLY A 233 -35.18 -17.61 -9.58
C GLY A 233 -34.26 -18.77 -9.20
N LYS A 234 -33.09 -18.87 -9.84
CA LYS A 234 -32.05 -19.85 -9.44
C LYS A 234 -31.41 -19.52 -8.11
N ALA A 235 -31.17 -18.24 -7.82
CA ALA A 235 -30.65 -17.81 -6.53
C ALA A 235 -31.62 -18.16 -5.37
N GLU A 236 -32.91 -17.85 -5.53
CA GLU A 236 -33.97 -18.21 -4.58
C GLU A 236 -34.08 -19.73 -4.40
N SER A 237 -33.96 -20.51 -5.49
CA SER A 237 -33.96 -21.98 -5.41
C SER A 237 -32.79 -22.51 -4.58
N ALA A 238 -31.60 -21.92 -4.69
CA ALA A 238 -30.45 -22.29 -3.86
C ALA A 238 -30.67 -21.93 -2.38
N LEU A 239 -31.24 -20.76 -2.09
CA LEU A 239 -31.57 -20.33 -0.72
C LEU A 239 -32.67 -21.19 -0.08
N ALA A 240 -33.72 -21.51 -0.82
CA ALA A 240 -34.80 -22.38 -0.33
C ALA A 240 -34.27 -23.78 0.05
N GLU A 241 -33.36 -24.31 -0.78
CA GLU A 241 -32.69 -25.57 -0.49
C GLU A 241 -31.71 -25.46 0.69
N LEU A 242 -31.05 -24.31 0.87
CA LEU A 242 -30.23 -24.03 2.05
C LEU A 242 -31.10 -24.07 3.32
N CYS A 243 -32.22 -23.35 3.34
CA CYS A 243 -33.17 -23.36 4.45
C CYS A 243 -33.69 -24.77 4.76
N ARG A 244 -33.89 -25.61 3.74
CA ARG A 244 -34.32 -26.99 3.92
C ARG A 244 -33.24 -27.86 4.54
N ARG A 245 -31.97 -27.70 4.12
CA ARG A 245 -30.83 -28.52 4.59
C ARG A 245 -30.34 -28.13 5.99
N PHE A 246 -30.43 -26.85 6.31
CA PHE A 246 -29.86 -26.26 7.53
C PHE A 246 -30.94 -25.63 8.43
N ALA A 247 -32.15 -26.20 8.43
CA ALA A 247 -33.31 -25.64 9.15
C ALA A 247 -33.08 -25.44 10.65
N ASP A 248 -32.24 -26.29 11.26
CA ASP A 248 -31.89 -26.26 12.68
C ASP A 248 -30.52 -25.59 12.95
N ASP A 249 -29.84 -25.10 11.91
CA ASP A 249 -28.53 -24.47 12.04
C ASP A 249 -28.68 -23.01 12.56
N PRO A 250 -28.01 -22.64 13.68
CA PRO A 250 -28.11 -21.30 14.24
C PRO A 250 -27.59 -20.20 13.30
N ASP A 251 -26.74 -20.53 12.33
CA ASP A 251 -26.15 -19.57 11.40
C ASP A 251 -27.00 -19.37 10.13
N LEU A 252 -28.16 -20.05 10.00
CA LEU A 252 -29.03 -19.93 8.81
C LEU A 252 -29.58 -18.51 8.61
N GLU A 253 -30.20 -17.93 9.63
CA GLU A 253 -30.74 -16.57 9.54
C GLU A 253 -29.64 -15.52 9.29
N PRO A 254 -28.53 -15.50 10.06
CA PRO A 254 -27.42 -14.57 9.79
C PRO A 254 -26.82 -14.73 8.38
N THR A 255 -26.75 -15.95 7.86
CA THR A 255 -26.23 -16.23 6.50
C THR A 255 -27.11 -15.56 5.45
N ILE A 256 -28.42 -15.80 5.46
CA ILE A 256 -29.33 -15.26 4.44
C ILE A 256 -29.48 -13.74 4.60
N SER A 257 -29.59 -13.24 5.83
CA SER A 257 -29.68 -11.81 6.13
C SER A 257 -28.51 -11.03 5.55
N ALA A 258 -27.30 -11.54 5.75
CA ALA A 258 -26.13 -10.85 5.27
C ALA A 258 -25.92 -10.96 3.76
N VAL A 259 -26.22 -12.13 3.16
CA VAL A 259 -26.24 -12.27 1.71
C VAL A 259 -27.22 -11.27 1.08
N ALA A 260 -28.41 -11.11 1.64
CA ALA A 260 -29.36 -10.10 1.18
C ALA A 260 -28.80 -8.66 1.27
N ILE A 261 -28.06 -8.36 2.34
CA ILE A 261 -27.41 -7.05 2.55
C ILE A 261 -26.28 -6.82 1.55
N GLU A 262 -25.37 -7.78 1.42
CA GLU A 262 -24.22 -7.76 0.50
C GLU A 262 -24.70 -7.53 -0.94
N GLU A 263 -25.68 -8.32 -1.39
CA GLU A 263 -26.23 -8.23 -2.74
C GLU A 263 -27.19 -7.04 -2.94
N GLY A 264 -27.61 -6.36 -1.87
CA GLY A 264 -28.55 -5.24 -1.97
C GLY A 264 -29.97 -5.67 -2.35
N MET A 265 -30.36 -6.91 -2.05
CA MET A 265 -31.62 -7.51 -2.49
C MET A 265 -32.45 -8.01 -1.30
N PRO A 266 -33.35 -7.19 -0.71
CA PRO A 266 -34.17 -7.60 0.43
C PRO A 266 -35.14 -8.75 0.10
N GLY A 267 -35.51 -8.93 -1.18
CA GLY A 267 -36.39 -10.03 -1.61
C GLY A 267 -35.82 -11.43 -1.33
N LEU A 268 -34.48 -11.57 -1.23
CA LEU A 268 -33.84 -12.86 -0.91
C LEU A 268 -34.22 -13.38 0.50
N LEU A 269 -34.68 -12.49 1.39
CA LEU A 269 -35.14 -12.85 2.72
C LEU A 269 -36.42 -13.69 2.69
N GLU A 270 -37.22 -13.63 1.62
CA GLU A 270 -38.47 -14.40 1.49
C GLU A 270 -38.24 -15.91 1.50
N ALA A 271 -37.00 -16.37 1.24
CA ALA A 271 -36.62 -17.77 1.37
C ALA A 271 -36.60 -18.27 2.83
N LEU A 272 -36.47 -17.36 3.82
CA LEU A 272 -36.42 -17.74 5.23
C LEU A 272 -37.77 -18.28 5.73
N PRO A 273 -37.76 -19.29 6.61
CA PRO A 273 -38.94 -19.67 7.37
C PRO A 273 -39.52 -18.48 8.14
N GLU A 274 -40.85 -18.41 8.27
CA GLU A 274 -41.59 -17.27 8.85
C GLU A 274 -41.01 -16.77 10.19
N HIS A 275 -40.62 -17.69 11.08
CA HIS A 275 -40.05 -17.34 12.38
C HIS A 275 -38.64 -16.72 12.28
N LEU A 276 -37.81 -17.15 11.33
CA LEU A 276 -36.48 -16.57 11.08
C LEU A 276 -36.58 -15.27 10.29
N LEU A 277 -37.51 -15.19 9.34
CA LEU A 277 -37.81 -13.95 8.62
C LEU A 277 -38.21 -12.84 9.58
N ALA A 278 -39.06 -13.13 10.58
CA ALA A 278 -39.42 -12.16 11.61
C ALA A 278 -38.22 -11.68 12.44
N ILE A 279 -37.22 -12.55 12.69
CA ILE A 279 -35.98 -12.16 13.36
C ILE A 279 -35.16 -11.22 12.46
N SER A 280 -34.95 -11.63 11.21
CA SER A 280 -34.19 -10.88 10.20
C SER A 280 -34.76 -9.47 10.00
N LEU A 281 -36.08 -9.33 9.81
CA LEU A 281 -36.74 -8.04 9.60
C LEU A 281 -36.64 -7.06 10.79
N ASN A 282 -36.33 -7.55 11.99
CA ASN A 282 -36.09 -6.70 13.15
C ASN A 282 -34.66 -6.17 13.23
N ARG A 283 -33.74 -6.66 12.40
CA ARG A 283 -32.34 -6.22 12.41
C ARG A 283 -32.21 -4.83 11.79
N PRO A 284 -31.45 -3.90 12.41
CA PRO A 284 -31.24 -2.56 11.88
C PRO A 284 -30.71 -2.55 10.44
N GLU A 285 -29.75 -3.42 10.10
CA GLU A 285 -29.16 -3.44 8.76
C GLU A 285 -30.14 -3.95 7.70
N VAL A 286 -31.01 -4.91 8.05
CA VAL A 286 -32.05 -5.43 7.15
C VAL A 286 -33.15 -4.38 6.93
N ARG A 287 -33.56 -3.69 7.99
CA ARG A 287 -34.49 -2.56 7.89
C ARG A 287 -33.91 -1.45 7.02
N LEU A 288 -32.62 -1.16 7.18
CA LEU A 288 -31.90 -0.18 6.36
C LEU A 288 -31.86 -0.63 4.89
N LEU A 289 -31.45 -1.87 4.62
CA LEU A 289 -31.46 -2.47 3.28
C LEU A 289 -32.84 -2.31 2.61
N THR A 290 -33.90 -2.65 3.35
CA THR A 290 -35.28 -2.57 2.85
C THR A 290 -35.67 -1.12 2.53
N ALA A 291 -35.32 -0.17 3.40
CA ALA A 291 -35.58 1.25 3.18
C ALA A 291 -34.80 1.81 1.99
N LEU A 292 -33.52 1.42 1.83
CA LEU A 292 -32.69 1.78 0.69
C LEU A 292 -33.29 1.25 -0.62
N ALA A 293 -33.67 -0.04 -0.68
CA ALA A 293 -34.29 -0.65 -1.85
C ALA A 293 -35.65 -0.01 -2.20
N ALA A 294 -36.41 0.43 -1.20
CA ALA A 294 -37.68 1.14 -1.38
C ALA A 294 -37.52 2.64 -1.72
N ASN A 295 -36.30 3.17 -1.69
CA ASN A 295 -36.00 4.61 -1.75
C ASN A 295 -36.76 5.43 -0.68
N ASP A 296 -36.98 4.85 0.51
CA ASP A 296 -37.61 5.53 1.65
C ASP A 296 -36.58 6.32 2.45
N LEU A 297 -36.28 7.54 1.98
CA LEU A 297 -35.27 8.39 2.60
C LEU A 297 -35.60 8.73 4.06
N SER A 298 -36.89 8.86 4.42
CA SER A 298 -37.29 9.14 5.81
C SER A 298 -36.87 8.03 6.75
N THR A 299 -37.13 6.78 6.38
CA THR A 299 -36.74 5.62 7.19
C THR A 299 -35.23 5.39 7.16
N VAL A 300 -34.56 5.65 6.04
CA VAL A 300 -33.09 5.60 5.97
C VAL A 300 -32.46 6.54 7.00
N ILE A 301 -32.92 7.81 7.05
CA ILE A 301 -32.42 8.80 8.00
C ILE A 301 -32.71 8.37 9.44
N GLU A 302 -33.94 7.96 9.75
CA GLU A 302 -34.32 7.50 11.09
C GLU A 302 -33.42 6.36 11.61
N ILE A 303 -33.13 5.38 10.75
CA ILE A 303 -32.26 4.25 11.13
C ILE A 303 -30.81 4.74 11.28
N ALA A 304 -30.32 5.53 10.33
CA ALA A 304 -28.95 6.03 10.31
C ALA A 304 -28.61 6.90 11.54
N GLU A 305 -29.56 7.69 12.05
CA GLU A 305 -29.38 8.52 13.27
C GLU A 305 -29.05 7.69 14.52
N SER A 306 -29.48 6.43 14.55
CA SER A 306 -29.25 5.53 15.69
C SER A 306 -28.08 4.55 15.47
N MET A 307 -27.47 4.56 14.29
CA MET A 307 -26.49 3.57 13.87
C MET A 307 -25.05 4.12 13.97
N PRO A 308 -24.09 3.35 14.52
CA PRO A 308 -22.69 3.74 14.48
C PRO A 308 -22.13 3.76 13.05
N ALA A 309 -21.21 4.69 12.73
CA ALA A 309 -20.56 4.78 11.43
C ALA A 309 -19.83 3.49 10.99
N ASN A 310 -19.29 2.74 11.93
CA ASN A 310 -18.62 1.45 11.68
C ASN A 310 -19.59 0.25 11.73
N GLY A 311 -20.90 0.51 11.78
CA GLY A 311 -21.93 -0.50 11.93
C GLY A 311 -22.19 -0.94 13.37
N PRO A 312 -23.27 -1.71 13.60
CA PRO A 312 -23.57 -2.31 14.90
C PRO A 312 -22.50 -3.35 15.31
N PRO A 313 -22.10 -3.42 16.60
CA PRO A 313 -21.14 -4.42 17.08
C PRO A 313 -21.57 -5.88 16.85
N ASP A 314 -22.89 -6.11 16.82
CA ASP A 314 -23.54 -7.40 16.62
C ASP A 314 -24.07 -7.59 15.18
N SER A 315 -23.48 -6.87 14.23
CA SER A 315 -23.89 -6.92 12.83
C SER A 315 -23.85 -8.34 12.26
N VAL A 316 -24.84 -8.68 11.43
CA VAL A 316 -24.85 -9.96 10.69
C VAL A 316 -23.70 -10.08 9.70
N LEU A 317 -23.12 -8.95 9.27
CA LEU A 317 -21.94 -8.93 8.41
C LEU A 317 -20.69 -9.45 9.15
N TYR A 318 -20.69 -9.42 10.49
CA TYR A 318 -19.64 -9.99 11.34
C TYR A 318 -20.00 -11.38 11.92
N SER A 319 -21.16 -11.92 11.56
CA SER A 319 -21.58 -13.24 12.06
C SER A 319 -20.97 -14.38 11.23
N PRO A 320 -20.72 -15.56 11.84
CA PRO A 320 -20.40 -16.76 11.08
C PRO A 320 -21.43 -17.04 9.99
N ARG A 321 -20.95 -17.59 8.87
CA ARG A 321 -21.79 -18.10 7.78
C ARG A 321 -21.86 -19.62 7.88
N ILE A 322 -22.92 -20.20 7.34
CA ILE A 322 -22.98 -21.65 7.11
C ILE A 322 -21.78 -22.06 6.26
N SER A 323 -20.96 -22.97 6.80
CA SER A 323 -19.80 -23.54 6.10
C SER A 323 -20.23 -24.84 5.43
N GLU A 324 -20.50 -24.80 4.13
CA GLU A 324 -20.87 -26.00 3.37
C GLU A 324 -19.65 -26.93 3.20
N GLN A 325 -19.90 -28.25 3.17
CA GLN A 325 -18.87 -29.29 3.31
C GLN A 325 -17.62 -29.10 2.44
N LEU A 326 -17.77 -28.76 1.15
CA LEU A 326 -16.61 -28.56 0.26
C LEU A 326 -15.81 -27.31 0.65
N ILE A 327 -16.49 -26.21 0.94
CA ILE A 327 -15.85 -24.93 1.26
C ILE A 327 -15.14 -25.04 2.61
N ASP A 328 -15.79 -25.68 3.59
CA ASP A 328 -15.18 -25.98 4.89
C ASP A 328 -13.91 -26.84 4.74
N PHE A 329 -14.03 -27.93 3.97
CA PHE A 329 -12.95 -28.88 3.75
C PHE A 329 -11.80 -28.27 2.94
N ALA A 330 -12.09 -27.48 1.92
CA ALA A 330 -11.06 -26.81 1.12
C ALA A 330 -10.43 -25.62 1.87
N GLY A 331 -11.16 -25.01 2.80
CA GLY A 331 -10.80 -23.75 3.45
C GLY A 331 -9.94 -23.86 4.70
N SER A 332 -9.94 -24.99 5.42
CA SER A 332 -9.06 -25.25 6.57
C SER A 332 -8.82 -24.01 7.46
N GLY A 333 -9.91 -23.32 7.85
CA GLY A 333 -9.88 -22.14 8.72
C GLY A 333 -9.95 -20.77 8.03
N SER A 334 -9.86 -20.68 6.69
CA SER A 334 -10.13 -19.45 5.95
C SER A 334 -11.59 -19.38 5.50
N ARG A 335 -12.34 -18.41 6.03
CA ARG A 335 -13.78 -18.22 5.74
C ARG A 335 -14.04 -17.37 4.48
N ALA A 336 -13.01 -16.82 3.86
CA ALA A 336 -13.12 -15.97 2.68
C ALA A 336 -12.73 -16.74 1.40
N LEU A 337 -13.52 -17.77 1.06
CA LEU A 337 -13.32 -18.56 -0.16
C LEU A 337 -14.35 -18.17 -1.23
N LEU A 338 -13.90 -18.17 -2.49
CA LEU A 338 -14.75 -17.96 -3.66
C LEU A 338 -15.81 -19.07 -3.78
N GLY A 339 -17.07 -18.65 -3.98
CA GLY A 339 -18.21 -19.56 -4.01
C GLY A 339 -18.67 -20.04 -2.62
N GLY A 340 -18.28 -19.35 -1.53
CA GLY A 340 -18.98 -19.40 -0.25
C GLY A 340 -20.14 -18.39 -0.17
N TRP A 341 -20.88 -18.36 0.94
CA TRP A 341 -22.00 -17.43 1.19
C TRP A 341 -21.55 -16.00 1.54
N GLY A 342 -20.57 -15.48 0.79
CA GLY A 342 -19.93 -14.19 1.07
C GLY A 342 -18.76 -14.27 2.05
N GLY A 343 -18.00 -13.17 2.14
CA GLY A 343 -16.87 -13.01 3.07
C GLY A 343 -17.24 -12.15 4.28
N TYR A 344 -16.33 -12.02 5.24
CA TYR A 344 -16.41 -10.98 6.28
C TYR A 344 -16.11 -9.61 5.65
N ALA A 345 -17.02 -9.11 4.81
CA ALA A 345 -16.92 -7.76 4.29
C ALA A 345 -17.23 -6.78 5.44
N PRO A 346 -16.33 -5.83 5.76
CA PRO A 346 -16.62 -4.87 6.81
C PRO A 346 -17.86 -4.06 6.44
N TRP A 347 -18.68 -3.72 7.44
CA TRP A 347 -19.93 -2.98 7.27
C TRP A 347 -19.78 -1.77 6.32
N CYS A 348 -18.67 -1.02 6.42
CA CYS A 348 -18.44 0.19 5.64
C CYS A 348 -18.37 -0.08 4.13
N TYR A 349 -17.81 -1.21 3.73
CA TYR A 349 -17.73 -1.63 2.33
C TYR A 349 -19.08 -2.07 1.75
N VAL A 350 -20.02 -2.50 2.59
CA VAL A 350 -21.30 -3.05 2.11
C VAL A 350 -22.42 -2.01 2.16
N LEU A 351 -22.53 -1.29 3.29
CA LEU A 351 -23.62 -0.34 3.55
C LEU A 351 -23.14 1.11 3.67
N GLY A 352 -21.87 1.34 4.05
CA GLY A 352 -21.33 2.68 4.29
C GLY A 352 -21.38 3.58 3.08
N GLU A 353 -20.79 3.14 1.98
CA GLU A 353 -20.85 3.86 0.72
C GLU A 353 -22.30 4.11 0.26
N ARG A 354 -23.16 3.09 0.31
CA ARG A 354 -24.57 3.21 -0.10
C ARG A 354 -25.31 4.26 0.72
N LEU A 355 -25.04 4.30 2.03
CA LEU A 355 -25.58 5.30 2.94
C LEU A 355 -25.07 6.71 2.61
N VAL A 356 -23.76 6.87 2.41
CA VAL A 356 -23.16 8.17 2.08
C VAL A 356 -23.76 8.74 0.80
N ARG A 357 -23.92 7.91 -0.25
CA ARG A 357 -24.55 8.30 -1.52
C ARG A 357 -26.04 8.67 -1.37
N THR A 358 -26.75 8.06 -0.43
CA THR A 358 -28.21 8.25 -0.25
C THR A 358 -28.55 9.40 0.69
N LEU A 359 -27.76 9.61 1.73
CA LEU A 359 -28.04 10.60 2.77
C LEU A 359 -27.96 12.04 2.22
N PRO A 360 -28.82 12.95 2.69
CA PRO A 360 -28.70 14.35 2.34
C PRO A 360 -27.43 14.94 2.95
N LYS A 361 -26.92 15.99 2.30
CA LYS A 361 -25.80 16.78 2.83
C LYS A 361 -26.06 17.25 4.26
N GLY A 362 -25.11 17.01 5.14
CA GLY A 362 -25.19 17.40 6.55
C GLY A 362 -24.36 16.49 7.46
N ASP A 363 -24.48 16.73 8.77
CA ASP A 363 -23.66 16.10 9.81
C ASP A 363 -23.79 14.56 9.79
N LEU A 364 -24.99 14.05 9.52
CA LEU A 364 -25.25 12.62 9.44
C LEU A 364 -24.50 11.97 8.28
N ARG A 365 -24.48 12.60 7.09
CA ARG A 365 -23.67 12.11 5.96
C ARG A 365 -22.18 12.15 6.28
N ARG A 366 -21.68 13.22 6.91
CA ARG A 366 -20.29 13.34 7.35
C ARG A 366 -19.89 12.25 8.34
N HIS A 367 -20.78 11.90 9.27
CA HIS A 367 -20.56 10.84 10.24
C HIS A 367 -20.21 9.50 9.57
N PHE A 368 -20.97 9.10 8.56
CA PHE A 368 -20.70 7.86 7.80
C PHE A 368 -19.55 8.01 6.81
N LEU A 369 -19.41 9.18 6.17
CA LEU A 369 -18.33 9.45 5.21
C LEU A 369 -16.95 9.24 5.85
N ARG A 370 -16.76 9.66 7.12
CA ARG A 370 -15.48 9.45 7.82
C ARG A 370 -15.03 7.99 7.82
N SER A 371 -15.97 7.05 8.00
CA SER A 371 -15.69 5.60 8.04
C SER A 371 -15.71 4.92 6.67
N ALA A 372 -16.40 5.50 5.69
CA ALA A 372 -16.62 4.89 4.38
C ALA A 372 -15.74 5.51 3.28
N LYS A 373 -15.05 6.62 3.52
CA LYS A 373 -14.23 7.33 2.51
C LYS A 373 -13.22 6.43 1.81
N ASP A 374 -12.60 5.48 2.51
CA ASP A 374 -11.61 4.56 1.94
C ASP A 374 -12.23 3.45 1.07
N THR A 375 -13.57 3.36 1.05
CA THR A 375 -14.32 2.42 0.22
C THR A 375 -14.89 3.08 -1.04
N ILE A 376 -14.80 4.42 -1.15
CA ILE A 376 -15.31 5.18 -2.28
C ILE A 376 -14.14 5.44 -3.23
N ASP A 377 -14.34 5.22 -4.54
CA ASP A 377 -13.33 5.50 -5.55
C ASP A 377 -12.90 6.97 -5.51
N SER A 378 -11.62 7.25 -5.80
CA SER A 378 -11.04 8.60 -5.72
C SER A 378 -11.80 9.64 -6.54
N ASP A 379 -12.29 9.23 -7.71
CA ASP A 379 -13.03 10.10 -8.64
C ASP A 379 -14.42 10.46 -8.07
N ASP A 380 -15.06 9.52 -7.38
CA ASP A 380 -16.37 9.71 -6.74
C ASP A 380 -16.24 10.49 -5.43
N LEU A 381 -15.08 10.45 -4.76
CA LEU A 381 -14.81 11.23 -3.54
C LEU A 381 -14.87 12.74 -3.77
N GLU A 382 -14.61 13.22 -4.99
CA GLU A 382 -14.68 14.65 -5.33
C GLU A 382 -16.08 15.23 -5.09
N GLU A 383 -17.15 14.43 -5.24
CA GLU A 383 -18.53 14.85 -4.97
C GLU A 383 -18.77 15.23 -3.51
N TYR A 384 -17.90 14.77 -2.60
CA TYR A 384 -17.99 14.99 -1.16
C TYR A 384 -16.96 16.00 -0.63
N ALA A 385 -16.32 16.78 -1.52
CA ALA A 385 -15.20 17.63 -1.16
C ALA A 385 -15.46 18.58 0.02
N GLU A 386 -16.60 19.26 0.04
CA GLU A 386 -16.94 20.19 1.13
C GLU A 386 -17.00 19.49 2.50
N GLU A 387 -17.49 18.25 2.52
CA GLU A 387 -17.60 17.47 3.73
C GLU A 387 -16.30 16.83 4.17
N LEU A 388 -15.46 16.41 3.22
CA LEU A 388 -14.09 15.97 3.49
C LEU A 388 -13.25 17.13 4.07
N CYS A 389 -13.35 18.32 3.48
CA CYS A 389 -12.71 19.52 4.03
C CYS A 389 -13.20 19.82 5.45
N SER A 390 -14.52 19.78 5.67
CA SER A 390 -15.09 20.01 7.01
C SER A 390 -14.61 18.97 8.03
N LEU A 391 -14.53 17.70 7.66
CA LEU A 391 -14.03 16.62 8.53
C LEU A 391 -12.58 16.87 8.94
N PHE A 392 -11.73 17.20 7.95
CA PHE A 392 -10.33 17.53 8.19
C PHE A 392 -10.17 18.77 9.07
N GLU A 393 -10.91 19.84 8.80
CA GLU A 393 -10.84 21.10 9.55
C GLU A 393 -11.28 20.93 11.02
N GLU A 394 -12.19 20.00 11.30
CA GLU A 394 -12.69 19.74 12.65
C GLU A 394 -11.74 18.86 13.50
N HIS A 395 -11.06 17.89 12.87
CA HIS A 395 -10.24 16.88 13.59
C HIS A 395 -8.72 17.06 13.41
N GLY A 396 -8.27 17.46 12.23
CA GLY A 396 -6.85 17.61 11.90
C GLY A 396 -6.04 16.31 12.04
N GLU A 397 -6.65 15.18 11.67
CA GLU A 397 -6.05 13.84 11.74
C GLU A 397 -5.40 13.42 10.41
N TYR A 398 -4.45 12.48 10.48
CA TYR A 398 -3.68 11.99 9.33
C TYR A 398 -4.58 11.38 8.25
N ASP A 399 -5.51 10.51 8.65
CA ASP A 399 -6.40 9.84 7.71
C ASP A 399 -7.30 10.85 6.97
N ASP A 400 -7.73 11.94 7.63
CA ASP A 400 -8.55 12.99 7.00
C ASP A 400 -7.74 13.87 6.05
N PHE A 401 -6.44 14.05 6.33
CA PHE A 401 -5.55 14.80 5.45
C PHE A 401 -5.41 14.15 4.07
N TYR A 402 -5.33 12.81 3.99
CA TYR A 402 -5.24 12.13 2.68
C TYR A 402 -6.49 12.35 1.83
N SER A 403 -7.66 12.36 2.46
CA SER A 403 -8.93 12.49 1.75
C SER A 403 -9.14 13.89 1.14
N ILE A 404 -8.41 14.91 1.61
CA ILE A 404 -8.48 16.27 1.06
C ILE A 404 -7.45 16.57 -0.03
N LEU A 405 -6.59 15.61 -0.40
CA LEU A 405 -5.57 15.82 -1.44
C LEU A 405 -6.12 15.75 -2.87
N THR A 406 -7.44 15.61 -3.05
CA THR A 406 -8.06 15.69 -4.37
C THR A 406 -8.11 17.13 -4.89
N PRO A 407 -8.10 17.34 -6.23
CA PRO A 407 -8.16 18.68 -6.82
C PRO A 407 -9.35 19.54 -6.35
N GLU A 408 -10.52 18.94 -6.11
CA GLU A 408 -11.71 19.65 -5.63
C GLU A 408 -11.57 20.07 -4.16
N CYS A 409 -11.10 19.18 -3.29
CA CYS A 409 -10.85 19.48 -1.88
C CYS A 409 -9.79 20.58 -1.70
N LEU A 410 -8.68 20.52 -2.44
CA LEU A 410 -7.58 21.51 -2.36
C LEU A 410 -8.02 22.93 -2.75
N ARG A 411 -9.08 23.06 -3.56
CA ARG A 411 -9.68 24.36 -3.91
C ARG A 411 -10.53 24.94 -2.78
N GLN A 412 -11.09 24.09 -1.91
CA GLN A 412 -12.07 24.47 -0.89
C GLN A 412 -11.48 24.55 0.52
N VAL A 413 -10.68 23.56 0.94
CA VAL A 413 -10.17 23.40 2.33
C VAL A 413 -9.56 24.66 2.92
N ASP A 414 -9.85 25.03 4.15
CA ASP A 414 -9.28 26.22 4.78
C ASP A 414 -7.73 26.24 4.72
N PRO A 415 -7.10 27.26 4.11
CA PRO A 415 -5.65 27.38 4.06
C PRO A 415 -4.99 27.44 5.44
N GLU A 416 -5.66 27.97 6.47
CA GLU A 416 -5.12 27.99 7.83
C GLU A 416 -5.10 26.59 8.45
N ALA A 417 -6.20 25.83 8.36
CA ALA A 417 -6.25 24.44 8.80
C ALA A 417 -5.17 23.57 8.11
N PHE A 418 -5.05 23.69 6.79
CA PHE A 418 -4.04 22.97 6.00
C PHE A 418 -2.61 23.32 6.45
N ALA A 419 -2.31 24.62 6.62
CA ALA A 419 -1.01 25.10 7.07
C ALA A 419 -0.68 24.61 8.49
N ASN A 420 -1.63 24.71 9.42
CA ASN A 420 -1.44 24.29 10.80
C ASN A 420 -1.16 22.79 10.91
N TYR A 421 -1.85 21.96 10.11
CA TYR A 421 -1.57 20.53 10.04
C TYR A 421 -0.14 20.25 9.55
N LEU A 422 0.29 20.86 8.44
CA LEU A 422 1.65 20.66 7.94
C LEU A 422 2.73 21.08 8.95
N VAL A 423 2.53 22.20 9.64
CA VAL A 423 3.44 22.64 10.71
C VAL A 423 3.45 21.64 11.87
N LYS A 424 2.28 21.14 12.29
CA LYS A 424 2.18 20.12 13.35
C LYS A 424 2.96 18.86 12.98
N VAL A 425 2.78 18.32 11.77
CA VAL A 425 3.50 17.13 11.31
C VAL A 425 5.01 17.40 11.18
N ALA A 426 5.40 18.60 10.73
CA ALA A 426 6.80 19.01 10.67
C ALA A 426 7.44 19.13 12.06
N GLU A 427 6.70 19.63 13.06
CA GLU A 427 7.16 19.70 14.45
C GLU A 427 7.42 18.31 15.05
N GLU A 428 6.65 17.30 14.64
CA GLU A 428 6.83 15.90 15.06
C GLU A 428 8.11 15.25 14.46
N GLY A 429 8.75 15.90 13.48
CA GLY A 429 10.02 15.49 12.90
C GLY A 429 9.91 14.29 11.95
N SER A 430 8.76 14.13 11.28
CA SER A 430 8.57 13.07 10.28
C SER A 430 9.58 13.20 9.14
N GLU A 431 10.30 12.12 8.86
CA GLU A 431 11.18 12.03 7.67
C GLU A 431 10.37 11.98 6.36
N TYR A 432 9.10 11.54 6.45
CA TYR A 432 8.22 11.38 5.30
C TYR A 432 7.24 12.53 5.17
N SER A 433 7.12 13.05 3.96
CA SER A 433 6.08 14.01 3.59
C SER A 433 4.70 13.35 3.72
N PRO A 434 3.71 14.02 4.34
CA PRO A 434 2.33 13.54 4.31
C PRO A 434 1.68 13.70 2.92
N LEU A 435 2.36 14.37 1.97
CA LEU A 435 1.90 14.52 0.60
C LEU A 435 2.43 13.35 -0.24
N PHE A 436 1.54 12.68 -0.98
CA PHE A 436 1.97 11.73 -2.01
C PHE A 436 2.49 12.50 -3.24
N GLU A 437 3.58 12.00 -3.83
CA GLU A 437 4.04 12.40 -5.16
C GLU A 437 3.09 11.79 -6.20
N ASP A 438 1.88 12.33 -6.31
CA ASP A 438 1.03 12.07 -7.46
C ASP A 438 1.26 13.18 -8.48
N GLU A 439 1.89 12.85 -9.62
CA GLU A 439 2.17 13.80 -10.69
C GLU A 439 0.88 14.39 -11.31
N GLU A 440 -0.27 13.73 -11.13
CA GLU A 440 -1.53 14.07 -11.79
C GLU A 440 -2.29 15.24 -11.13
N ALA A 441 -2.04 15.53 -9.83
CA ALA A 441 -2.77 16.56 -9.09
C ALA A 441 -1.85 17.45 -8.21
N PRO A 442 -1.13 18.42 -8.81
CA PRO A 442 -0.22 19.27 -8.05
C PRO A 442 -0.96 20.18 -7.06
N VAL A 443 -0.44 20.25 -5.83
CA VAL A 443 -0.98 21.13 -4.78
C VAL A 443 -0.90 22.61 -5.21
N PRO A 444 -1.98 23.40 -5.13
CA PRO A 444 -1.98 24.81 -5.50
C PRO A 444 -1.29 25.67 -4.43
N TRP A 445 0.04 25.54 -4.32
CA TRP A 445 0.84 26.15 -3.25
C TRP A 445 0.63 27.65 -3.07
N HIS A 446 0.37 28.40 -4.15
CA HIS A 446 0.07 29.84 -4.08
C HIS A 446 -1.04 30.19 -3.08
N ARG A 447 -1.99 29.28 -2.83
CA ARG A 447 -3.09 29.44 -1.87
C ARG A 447 -2.64 29.21 -0.42
N PHE A 448 -1.75 28.25 -0.18
CA PHE A 448 -1.39 27.78 1.16
C PHE A 448 -0.13 28.45 1.73
N ILE A 449 0.80 28.88 0.88
CA ILE A 449 2.07 29.49 1.31
C ILE A 449 1.87 30.72 2.23
N PRO A 450 0.91 31.64 1.99
CA PRO A 450 0.67 32.76 2.92
C PRO A 450 0.34 32.30 4.34
N SER A 451 -0.63 31.39 4.50
CA SER A 451 -1.03 30.85 5.80
C SER A 451 0.08 30.01 6.44
N LEU A 452 0.85 29.27 5.64
CA LEU A 452 2.01 28.49 6.11
C LEU A 452 3.11 29.41 6.68
N LYS A 453 3.39 30.53 6.01
CA LYS A 453 4.34 31.55 6.52
C LYS A 453 3.83 32.18 7.82
N GLN A 454 2.54 32.44 7.92
CA GLN A 454 1.93 32.97 9.15
C GLN A 454 2.02 31.97 10.31
N ALA A 455 1.71 30.70 10.07
CA ALA A 455 1.82 29.63 11.06
C ALA A 455 3.28 29.46 11.54
N LEU A 456 4.25 29.45 10.62
CA LEU A 456 5.68 29.39 10.94
C LEU A 456 6.15 30.61 11.74
N ALA A 457 5.65 31.81 11.43
CA ALA A 457 5.99 33.04 12.15
C ALA A 457 5.42 33.10 13.58
N ALA A 458 4.38 32.32 13.87
CA ALA A 458 3.80 32.21 15.22
C ALA A 458 4.63 31.33 16.17
N LEU A 459 5.57 30.54 15.64
CA LEU A 459 6.46 29.67 16.43
C LEU A 459 7.64 30.44 17.03
N THR A 460 8.35 29.81 17.97
CA THR A 460 9.66 30.33 18.41
C THR A 460 10.68 30.24 17.26
N PRO A 461 11.70 31.12 17.22
CA PRO A 461 12.67 31.14 16.13
C PRO A 461 13.33 29.78 15.85
N ASP A 462 13.71 29.05 16.90
CA ASP A 462 14.35 27.73 16.76
C ASP A 462 13.39 26.70 16.16
N LYS A 463 12.12 26.69 16.58
CA LYS A 463 11.09 25.79 16.06
C LYS A 463 10.70 26.15 14.62
N SER A 464 10.57 27.44 14.33
CA SER A 464 10.30 27.93 12.99
C SER A 464 11.40 27.53 12.01
N ALA A 465 12.68 27.67 12.40
CA ALA A 465 13.82 27.23 11.59
C ALA A 465 13.81 25.71 11.36
N PHE A 466 13.55 24.92 12.40
CA PHE A 466 13.44 23.46 12.28
C PHE A 466 12.30 23.04 11.34
N CYS A 467 11.08 23.54 11.55
CA CYS A 467 9.93 23.20 10.70
C CYS A 467 10.12 23.66 9.26
N THR A 468 10.72 24.84 9.05
CA THR A 468 11.06 25.33 7.71
C THR A 468 12.00 24.36 7.00
N SER A 469 13.02 23.84 7.69
CA SER A 469 13.93 22.84 7.13
C SER A 469 13.23 21.53 6.77
N VAL A 470 12.29 21.06 7.60
CA VAL A 470 11.51 19.83 7.32
C VAL A 470 10.59 20.05 6.12
N LEU A 471 9.83 21.13 6.10
CA LEU A 471 8.91 21.44 4.99
C LEU A 471 9.65 21.64 3.66
N GLU A 472 10.83 22.25 3.67
CA GLU A 472 11.68 22.39 2.47
C GLU A 472 12.26 21.05 2.00
N SER A 473 12.50 20.11 2.92
CA SER A 473 12.91 18.73 2.57
C SER A 473 11.78 17.94 1.92
N TRP A 474 10.53 18.34 2.13
CA TRP A 474 9.35 17.82 1.43
C TRP A 474 9.04 18.60 0.13
N ASP A 475 9.99 19.41 -0.36
CA ASP A 475 9.87 20.23 -1.57
C ASP A 475 8.73 21.26 -1.56
N ILE A 476 8.25 21.66 -0.38
CA ILE A 476 7.24 22.73 -0.25
C ILE A 476 7.88 24.08 -0.62
N PRO A 477 7.30 24.86 -1.57
CA PRO A 477 7.91 26.08 -2.08
C PRO A 477 7.70 27.28 -1.15
N LEU A 478 8.29 27.23 0.05
CA LEU A 478 8.27 28.33 1.03
C LEU A 478 8.99 29.59 0.53
N ARG A 479 9.95 29.40 -0.38
CA ARG A 479 10.79 30.47 -0.96
C ARG A 479 10.41 30.68 -2.43
N ALA A 480 10.55 31.92 -2.88
CA ALA A 480 10.46 32.22 -4.30
C ALA A 480 11.55 31.47 -5.09
N PRO A 481 11.30 31.11 -6.35
CA PRO A 481 12.30 30.54 -7.25
C PRO A 481 13.63 31.30 -7.18
N LEU A 482 14.74 30.57 -7.37
CA LEU A 482 16.08 31.16 -7.29
C LEU A 482 16.24 32.36 -8.25
N ALA A 483 15.74 32.24 -9.48
CA ALA A 483 15.79 33.31 -10.48
C ALA A 483 15.14 34.61 -9.98
N ASP A 484 13.94 34.52 -9.41
CA ASP A 484 13.18 35.65 -8.88
C ASP A 484 13.93 36.30 -7.70
N ARG A 485 14.49 35.48 -6.80
CA ARG A 485 15.32 35.99 -5.68
C ARG A 485 16.58 36.71 -6.16
N LEU A 486 17.25 36.19 -7.19
CA LEU A 486 18.43 36.82 -7.78
C LEU A 486 18.07 38.15 -8.48
N ALA A 487 16.89 38.24 -9.08
CA ALA A 487 16.33 39.48 -9.63
C ALA A 487 15.90 40.50 -8.55
N GLY A 488 15.95 40.13 -7.28
CA GLY A 488 15.58 40.97 -6.14
C GLY A 488 14.10 40.90 -5.77
N GLU A 489 13.35 39.94 -6.30
CA GLU A 489 11.98 39.66 -5.93
C GLU A 489 11.88 38.88 -4.61
N GLY A 490 10.74 38.97 -3.92
CA GLY A 490 10.52 38.30 -2.63
C GLY A 490 11.17 38.99 -1.42
N MET A 491 11.68 40.21 -1.57
CA MET A 491 12.12 41.07 -0.46
C MET A 491 10.91 41.54 0.38
N PRO A 492 11.10 41.87 1.68
CA PRO A 492 10.04 42.47 2.49
C PRO A 492 9.41 43.69 1.81
N GLU A 493 8.10 43.90 2.00
CA GLU A 493 7.36 45.01 1.36
C GLU A 493 8.04 46.38 1.58
N SER A 494 8.61 46.58 2.77
CA SER A 494 9.35 47.79 3.15
C SER A 494 10.59 48.08 2.29
N LEU A 495 11.14 47.07 1.59
CA LEU A 495 12.28 47.20 0.69
C LEU A 495 11.89 47.05 -0.79
N SER A 496 10.91 46.21 -1.11
CA SER A 496 10.46 45.97 -2.49
C SER A 496 9.97 47.25 -3.20
N ALA A 497 9.11 48.05 -2.56
CA ALA A 497 8.57 49.27 -3.17
C ALA A 497 9.65 50.36 -3.42
N PRO A 498 10.57 50.65 -2.47
CA PRO A 498 11.70 51.54 -2.75
C PRO A 498 12.64 51.05 -3.86
N LEU A 499 12.90 49.74 -3.96
CA LEU A 499 13.75 49.18 -5.01
C LEU A 499 13.11 49.33 -6.40
N ALA A 500 11.81 49.04 -6.52
CA ALA A 500 11.06 49.27 -7.76
C ALA A 500 11.06 50.75 -8.17
N ALA A 501 10.94 51.67 -7.20
CA ALA A 501 11.03 53.11 -7.47
C ALA A 501 12.42 53.53 -7.96
N ILE A 502 13.50 52.95 -7.42
CA ILE A 502 14.87 53.20 -7.89
C ILE A 502 15.05 52.66 -9.32
N GLN A 503 14.53 51.47 -9.62
CA GLN A 503 14.57 50.89 -10.97
C GLN A 503 13.82 51.75 -12.00
N ALA A 504 12.61 52.21 -11.67
CA ALA A 504 11.85 53.13 -12.53
C ALA A 504 12.59 54.47 -12.72
N ALA A 505 13.20 55.00 -11.66
CA ALA A 505 13.98 56.23 -11.74
C ALA A 505 15.24 56.09 -12.61
N LEU A 506 15.88 54.92 -12.65
CA LEU A 506 17.04 54.65 -13.51
C LEU A 506 16.70 54.80 -15.00
N THR A 507 15.49 54.45 -15.43
CA THR A 507 15.05 54.60 -16.82
C THR A 507 14.64 56.03 -17.19
N GLU A 508 14.32 56.86 -16.20
CA GLU A 508 13.83 58.24 -16.40
C GLU A 508 14.89 59.33 -16.16
N CYS A 509 15.99 59.00 -15.47
CA CYS A 509 17.04 59.97 -15.14
C CYS A 509 17.94 60.33 -16.34
N GLY A 510 18.34 61.61 -16.41
CA GLY A 510 19.36 62.09 -17.35
C GLY A 510 20.75 61.49 -17.09
N ALA A 511 21.53 61.32 -18.15
CA ALA A 511 22.85 60.68 -18.12
C ALA A 511 23.84 61.34 -17.13
N GLU A 512 23.63 62.62 -16.82
CA GLU A 512 24.42 63.41 -15.88
C GLU A 512 24.24 63.00 -14.41
N VAL A 513 23.10 62.40 -14.04
CA VAL A 513 22.81 61.97 -12.66
C VAL A 513 23.30 60.55 -12.39
N LEU A 514 23.38 59.72 -13.44
CA LEU A 514 23.70 58.28 -13.33
C LEU A 514 25.03 58.00 -12.61
N PRO A 515 26.15 58.73 -12.84
CA PRO A 515 27.40 58.50 -12.09
C PRO A 515 27.26 58.77 -10.58
N TYR A 516 26.47 59.77 -10.19
CA TYR A 516 26.24 60.10 -8.78
C TYR A 516 25.36 59.06 -8.09
N LEU A 517 24.32 58.59 -8.80
CA LEU A 517 23.48 57.48 -8.34
C LEU A 517 24.31 56.20 -8.20
N GLN A 518 25.19 55.89 -9.16
CA GLN A 518 26.11 54.76 -9.10
C GLN A 518 26.99 54.82 -7.84
N VAL A 519 27.58 55.98 -7.53
CA VAL A 519 28.36 56.16 -6.30
C VAL A 519 27.51 55.94 -5.04
N ALA A 520 26.26 56.41 -5.03
CA ALA A 520 25.36 56.20 -3.89
C ALA A 520 25.01 54.72 -3.69
N LEU A 521 24.68 54.00 -4.77
CA LEU A 521 24.38 52.57 -4.75
C LEU A 521 25.62 51.75 -4.33
N MET A 522 26.82 52.11 -4.79
CA MET A 522 28.06 51.46 -4.36
C MET A 522 28.30 51.60 -2.86
N LYS A 523 27.99 52.75 -2.26
CA LYS A 523 28.09 52.96 -0.80
C LYS A 523 27.10 52.09 -0.03
N LEU A 524 25.86 51.97 -0.53
CA LEU A 524 24.84 51.11 0.08
C LEU A 524 25.21 49.63 -0.03
N SER A 525 25.69 49.19 -1.19
CA SER A 525 26.19 47.83 -1.41
C SER A 525 27.35 47.49 -0.47
N ALA A 526 28.34 48.39 -0.34
CA ALA A 526 29.45 48.19 0.61
C ALA A 526 28.98 48.11 2.06
N ARG A 527 27.98 48.92 2.45
CA ARG A 527 27.39 48.86 3.79
C ARG A 527 26.62 47.56 4.02
N ALA A 528 25.86 47.09 3.04
CA ALA A 528 25.18 45.80 3.11
C ALA A 528 26.20 44.67 3.30
N ALA A 529 27.25 44.62 2.47
CA ALA A 529 28.32 43.63 2.59
C ALA A 529 29.00 43.64 3.96
N ALA A 530 29.20 44.81 4.58
CA ALA A 530 29.79 44.93 5.90
C ALA A 530 28.87 44.46 7.06
N LEU A 531 27.56 44.40 6.82
CA LEU A 531 26.57 43.98 7.82
C LEU A 531 26.24 42.48 7.74
N VAL A 532 26.59 41.80 6.66
CA VAL A 532 26.34 40.37 6.50
C VAL A 532 27.42 39.56 7.25
N PRO A 533 27.04 38.73 8.23
CA PRO A 533 27.98 37.83 8.89
C PRO A 533 28.58 36.81 7.90
N PRO A 534 29.87 36.44 8.00
CA PRO A 534 30.49 35.48 7.09
C PRO A 534 29.76 34.13 7.02
N ALA A 535 29.30 33.60 8.15
CA ALA A 535 28.55 32.35 8.19
C ALA A 535 27.23 32.43 7.39
N THR A 536 26.49 33.53 7.55
CA THR A 536 25.25 33.77 6.80
C THR A 536 25.51 33.93 5.30
N ALA A 537 26.60 34.60 4.92
CA ALA A 537 27.01 34.73 3.53
C ALA A 537 27.30 33.37 2.89
N GLU A 538 28.07 32.52 3.57
CA GLU A 538 28.41 31.17 3.10
C GLU A 538 27.17 30.29 2.98
N GLU A 539 26.31 30.26 4.00
CA GLU A 539 25.08 29.46 4.01
C GLU A 539 24.10 29.88 2.92
N THR A 540 23.94 31.19 2.71
CA THR A 540 23.08 31.73 1.64
C THR A 540 23.56 31.29 0.25
N VAL A 541 24.87 31.30 0.02
CA VAL A 541 25.46 30.87 -1.26
C VAL A 541 25.31 29.37 -1.46
N ILE A 542 25.62 28.56 -0.45
CA ILE A 542 25.47 27.10 -0.50
C ILE A 542 24.02 26.74 -0.84
N GLN A 543 23.08 27.37 -0.16
CA GLN A 543 21.67 27.16 -0.41
C GLN A 543 21.25 27.55 -1.84
N ALA A 544 21.69 28.71 -2.33
CA ALA A 544 21.40 29.14 -3.70
C ALA A 544 21.94 28.14 -4.73
N ILE A 545 23.15 27.60 -4.52
CA ILE A 545 23.71 26.57 -5.41
C ILE A 545 22.90 25.27 -5.33
N ASN A 546 22.48 24.84 -4.13
CA ASN A 546 21.62 23.67 -3.98
C ASN A 546 20.25 23.85 -4.65
N ASP A 547 19.66 25.04 -4.54
CA ASP A 547 18.40 25.37 -5.23
C ASP A 547 18.55 25.32 -6.76
N PHE A 548 19.74 25.67 -7.27
CA PHE A 548 20.07 25.54 -8.70
C PHE A 548 20.31 24.09 -9.15
N LEU A 549 20.76 23.22 -8.24
CA LEU A 549 21.11 21.82 -8.52
C LEU A 549 19.95 20.83 -8.38
N LYS A 550 18.80 21.24 -7.80
CA LYS A 550 17.68 20.35 -7.50
C LYS A 550 17.32 19.44 -8.70
N PRO A 551 17.11 18.12 -8.49
CA PRO A 551 17.00 17.44 -7.19
C PRO A 551 18.35 17.01 -6.57
N ARG A 552 19.49 17.36 -7.18
CA ARG A 552 20.83 17.05 -6.64
C ARG A 552 21.24 18.10 -5.60
N HIS A 553 22.20 17.75 -4.76
CA HIS A 553 22.78 18.65 -3.77
C HIS A 553 24.32 18.57 -3.76
N LEU A 554 24.95 19.63 -3.24
CA LEU A 554 26.40 19.67 -3.05
C LEU A 554 26.86 18.58 -2.09
N THR A 555 27.96 17.92 -2.45
CA THR A 555 28.74 17.08 -1.53
C THR A 555 29.54 17.93 -0.54
N ASP A 556 30.12 17.34 0.50
CA ASP A 556 31.02 18.05 1.44
C ASP A 556 32.14 18.81 0.73
N TYR A 557 32.70 18.21 -0.33
CA TYR A 557 33.71 18.86 -1.17
C TYR A 557 33.14 20.07 -1.92
N GLY A 558 31.91 19.95 -2.46
CA GLY A 558 31.21 21.05 -3.11
C GLY A 558 30.89 22.19 -2.13
N VAL A 559 30.50 21.87 -0.89
CA VAL A 559 30.27 22.84 0.18
C VAL A 559 31.55 23.61 0.51
N ASP A 560 32.68 22.93 0.67
CA ASP A 560 33.98 23.57 0.92
C ASP A 560 34.41 24.48 -0.25
N SER A 561 34.17 24.05 -1.48
CA SER A 561 34.43 24.83 -2.70
C SER A 561 33.56 26.10 -2.75
N ALA A 562 32.26 25.98 -2.44
CA ALA A 562 31.34 27.11 -2.33
C ALA A 562 31.76 28.12 -1.25
N ARG A 563 32.25 27.65 -0.09
CA ARG A 563 32.80 28.52 0.97
C ARG A 563 34.05 29.27 0.50
N LYS A 564 34.98 28.59 -0.17
CA LYS A 564 36.19 29.21 -0.75
C LYS A 564 35.84 30.29 -1.76
N MET A 565 34.90 30.01 -2.67
CA MET A 565 34.39 30.99 -3.62
C MET A 565 33.72 32.17 -2.91
N THR A 566 32.89 31.93 -1.90
CA THR A 566 32.24 33.00 -1.12
C THR A 566 33.26 33.89 -0.42
N LEU A 567 34.29 33.31 0.19
CA LEU A 567 35.39 34.05 0.82
C LEU A 567 36.16 34.91 -0.21
N ARG A 568 36.35 34.37 -1.41
CA ARG A 568 37.14 35.00 -2.47
C ARG A 568 36.40 36.13 -3.18
N TYR A 569 35.19 35.86 -3.63
CA TYR A 569 34.40 36.74 -4.50
C TYR A 569 33.34 37.53 -3.73
N GLY A 570 33.07 37.17 -2.47
CA GLY A 570 31.93 37.66 -1.70
C GLY A 570 30.61 36.99 -2.14
N ALA A 571 29.64 36.88 -1.22
CA ALA A 571 28.36 36.24 -1.52
C ALA A 571 27.63 36.87 -2.72
N ALA A 572 27.57 38.21 -2.78
CA ALA A 572 26.95 38.91 -3.91
C ALA A 572 27.64 38.61 -5.26
N GLY A 573 28.97 38.48 -5.26
CA GLY A 573 29.72 38.12 -6.46
C GLY A 573 29.43 36.69 -6.91
N VAL A 574 29.37 35.75 -5.97
CA VAL A 574 29.00 34.36 -6.29
C VAL A 574 27.56 34.25 -6.81
N LEU A 575 26.61 34.96 -6.20
CA LEU A 575 25.21 34.98 -6.64
C LEU A 575 25.06 35.61 -8.05
N GLN A 576 25.81 36.67 -8.36
CA GLN A 576 25.87 37.22 -9.73
C GLN A 576 26.52 36.25 -10.73
N GLY A 577 27.51 35.47 -10.30
CA GLY A 577 28.07 34.38 -11.10
C GLY A 577 27.03 33.29 -11.39
N LEU A 578 26.22 32.94 -10.38
CA LEU A 578 25.16 31.95 -10.51
C LEU A 578 24.05 32.44 -11.44
N GLU A 579 23.62 33.69 -11.32
CA GLU A 579 22.67 34.33 -12.23
C GLU A 579 23.18 34.31 -13.69
N ALA A 580 24.44 34.68 -13.90
CA ALA A 580 25.05 34.65 -15.23
C ALA A 580 25.18 33.24 -15.80
N LEU A 581 25.44 32.24 -14.94
CA LEU A 581 25.49 30.83 -15.34
C LEU A 581 24.11 30.30 -15.71
N MET A 582 23.07 30.65 -14.94
CA MET A 582 21.67 30.32 -15.23
C MET A 582 21.21 30.88 -16.59
N ALA A 583 21.69 32.08 -16.95
CA ALA A 583 21.38 32.72 -18.23
C ALA A 583 22.27 32.24 -19.39
N SER A 584 23.26 31.38 -19.14
CA SER A 584 24.22 30.93 -20.15
C SER A 584 23.60 29.88 -21.08
N PRO A 585 23.49 30.14 -22.40
CA PRO A 585 22.91 29.18 -23.34
C PRO A 585 23.77 27.93 -23.55
N ASP A 586 25.07 28.02 -23.23
CA ASP A 586 26.04 26.93 -23.40
C ASP A 586 26.17 26.02 -22.17
N PHE A 587 25.44 26.32 -21.08
CA PHE A 587 25.49 25.53 -19.85
C PHE A 587 24.32 24.55 -19.78
N ASN A 588 24.62 23.27 -19.58
CA ASN A 588 23.62 22.23 -19.33
C ASN A 588 23.76 21.70 -17.88
N PRO A 589 22.79 21.99 -16.99
CA PRO A 589 22.84 21.55 -15.59
C PRO A 589 22.83 20.02 -15.41
N GLU A 590 22.39 19.24 -16.40
CA GLU A 590 22.35 17.79 -16.30
C GLU A 590 23.72 17.14 -16.52
N THR A 591 24.52 17.70 -17.44
CA THR A 591 25.78 17.11 -17.93
C THR A 591 27.03 17.84 -17.45
N ASP A 592 26.94 19.14 -17.20
CA ASP A 592 28.09 19.96 -16.87
C ASP A 592 28.42 19.93 -15.38
N ARG A 593 29.70 20.14 -15.07
CA ARG A 593 30.15 20.30 -13.69
C ARG A 593 29.82 21.71 -13.22
N THR A 594 28.69 21.87 -12.54
CA THR A 594 28.17 23.17 -12.09
C THR A 594 29.19 24.02 -11.35
N MET A 595 29.99 23.42 -10.45
CA MET A 595 30.99 24.15 -9.66
C MET A 595 32.14 24.68 -10.54
N ASP A 596 32.64 23.86 -11.47
CA ASP A 596 33.71 24.28 -12.41
C ASP A 596 33.19 25.39 -13.34
N ALA A 597 31.94 25.27 -13.82
CA ALA A 597 31.30 26.26 -14.67
C ALA A 597 31.05 27.58 -13.94
N LEU A 598 30.62 27.52 -12.67
CA LEU A 598 30.46 28.69 -11.81
C LEU A 598 31.80 29.38 -11.56
N ALA A 599 32.84 28.63 -11.18
CA ALA A 599 34.17 29.18 -10.97
C ALA A 599 34.74 29.84 -12.25
N ASN A 600 34.56 29.21 -13.41
CA ASN A 600 34.94 29.79 -14.69
C ASN A 600 34.18 31.11 -14.98
N THR A 601 32.88 31.14 -14.71
CA THR A 601 32.05 32.35 -14.86
C THR A 601 32.55 33.48 -13.97
N LEU A 602 32.87 33.18 -12.70
CA LEU A 602 33.41 34.16 -11.75
C LEU A 602 34.77 34.71 -12.19
N VAL A 603 35.68 33.85 -12.66
CA VAL A 603 36.99 34.28 -13.18
C VAL A 603 36.83 35.16 -14.43
N LYS A 604 35.92 34.83 -15.34
CA LYS A 604 35.63 35.66 -16.52
C LYS A 604 35.11 37.05 -16.13
N GLN A 605 34.27 37.15 -15.10
CA GLN A 605 33.73 38.43 -14.62
C GLN A 605 34.80 39.35 -14.00
N GLN A 606 35.93 38.81 -13.51
CA GLN A 606 37.05 39.62 -13.02
C GLN A 606 37.79 40.40 -14.13
N GLY A 607 37.57 40.06 -15.40
CA GLY A 607 38.15 40.73 -16.55
C GLY A 607 39.66 40.46 -16.73
N THR A 608 40.40 41.45 -17.27
CA THR A 608 41.78 41.24 -17.76
C THR A 608 42.84 41.20 -16.65
N LEU A 609 42.55 41.72 -15.45
CA LEU A 609 43.43 41.70 -14.28
C LEU A 609 44.90 42.08 -14.54
N ILE A 610 45.14 43.06 -15.43
CA ILE A 610 46.48 43.42 -15.95
C ILE A 610 47.50 43.65 -14.82
N SER A 611 47.12 44.34 -13.74
CA SER A 611 48.00 44.64 -12.61
C SER A 611 48.40 43.39 -11.82
N ARG A 612 47.50 42.41 -11.66
CA ARG A 612 47.76 41.14 -10.98
C ARG A 612 48.63 40.22 -11.84
N ARG A 613 48.41 40.19 -13.15
CA ARG A 613 49.28 39.47 -14.10
C ARG A 613 50.72 40.01 -14.06
N ALA A 614 50.88 41.33 -14.05
CA ALA A 614 52.18 41.98 -13.87
C ALA A 614 52.82 41.64 -12.52
N TYR A 615 52.01 41.46 -11.47
CA TYR A 615 52.50 41.06 -10.15
C TYR A 615 53.06 39.62 -10.14
N ILE A 616 52.38 38.66 -10.78
CA ILE A 616 52.89 37.29 -10.98
C ILE A 616 54.24 37.33 -11.71
N ALA A 617 54.33 38.08 -12.81
CA ALA A 617 55.57 38.26 -13.56
C ALA A 617 56.71 38.83 -12.68
N GLY A 618 56.37 39.75 -11.76
CA GLY A 618 57.30 40.31 -10.78
C GLY A 618 57.81 39.27 -9.76
N ILE A 619 56.94 38.39 -9.26
CA ILE A 619 57.32 37.30 -8.35
C ILE A 619 58.24 36.30 -9.06
N LEU A 620 57.81 35.82 -10.22
CA LEU A 620 58.55 34.81 -10.98
C LEU A 620 59.91 35.34 -11.45
N ARG A 621 60.03 36.61 -11.86
CA ARG A 621 61.32 37.22 -12.22
C ARG A 621 62.33 37.23 -11.09
N LYS A 622 61.88 37.33 -9.83
CA LYS A 622 62.77 37.31 -8.66
C LYS A 622 63.25 35.90 -8.32
N ARG A 623 62.47 34.87 -8.67
CA ARG A 623 62.71 33.48 -8.29
C ARG A 623 63.36 32.66 -9.40
N LEU A 624 62.93 32.89 -10.64
CA LEU A 624 63.31 32.14 -11.83
C LEU A 624 64.18 33.03 -12.74
N LYS A 625 65.29 32.48 -13.25
CA LYS A 625 66.14 33.18 -14.22
C LYS A 625 65.47 33.17 -15.61
N ASN A 626 65.66 34.23 -16.40
CA ASN A 626 65.22 34.38 -17.78
C ASN A 626 63.69 34.31 -18.00
N LEU A 627 62.96 35.35 -17.58
CA LEU A 627 61.51 35.48 -17.77
C LEU A 627 61.10 35.56 -19.25
N LYS A 628 60.25 34.64 -19.70
CA LYS A 628 59.58 34.70 -21.01
C LYS A 628 58.18 35.32 -20.87
N SER A 629 58.09 36.66 -20.86
CA SER A 629 56.84 37.38 -20.53
C SER A 629 55.62 36.97 -21.38
N HIS A 630 55.78 36.82 -22.70
CA HIS A 630 54.68 36.43 -23.59
C HIS A 630 54.14 35.03 -23.30
N TRP A 631 55.03 34.10 -22.95
CA TRP A 631 54.65 32.72 -22.61
C TRP A 631 53.93 32.67 -21.27
N LEU A 632 54.36 33.48 -20.29
CA LEU A 632 53.68 33.63 -19.01
C LEU A 632 52.26 34.19 -19.17
N ASP A 633 52.08 35.25 -19.97
CA ASP A 633 50.77 35.85 -20.21
C ASP A 633 49.80 34.86 -20.89
N GLN A 634 50.32 34.03 -21.80
CA GLN A 634 49.56 32.93 -22.41
C GLN A 634 49.14 31.90 -21.37
N GLN A 635 50.07 31.38 -20.57
CA GLN A 635 49.77 30.37 -19.54
C GLN A 635 48.77 30.86 -18.49
N VAL A 636 48.92 32.12 -18.04
CA VAL A 636 47.97 32.73 -17.10
C VAL A 636 46.60 32.89 -17.74
N SER A 637 46.53 33.28 -19.02
CA SER A 637 45.26 33.39 -19.75
C SER A 637 44.58 32.04 -19.97
N GLU A 638 45.35 31.00 -20.31
CA GLU A 638 44.85 29.63 -20.47
C GLU A 638 44.35 29.06 -19.13
N ALA A 639 45.08 29.26 -18.03
CA ALA A 639 44.65 28.83 -16.71
C ALA A 639 43.39 29.58 -16.23
N MET A 640 43.31 30.89 -16.46
CA MET A 640 42.08 31.65 -16.20
C MET A 640 40.92 31.17 -17.07
N GLY A 641 41.17 30.79 -18.33
CA GLY A 641 40.17 30.20 -19.23
C GLY A 641 39.62 28.85 -18.75
N ARG A 642 40.42 28.09 -17.97
CA ARG A 642 40.00 26.88 -17.26
C ARG A 642 39.25 27.17 -15.95
N GLY A 643 39.12 28.43 -15.54
CA GLY A 643 38.46 28.83 -14.29
C GLY A 643 39.35 28.83 -13.05
N VAL A 644 40.67 28.76 -13.20
CA VAL A 644 41.61 28.92 -12.08
C VAL A 644 41.74 30.41 -11.72
N ASP A 645 41.52 30.77 -10.46
CA ASP A 645 41.61 32.17 -10.00
C ASP A 645 43.08 32.64 -9.97
N ILE A 646 43.29 33.91 -10.30
CA ILE A 646 44.63 34.49 -10.39
C ILE A 646 45.39 34.46 -9.05
N GLU A 647 44.71 34.44 -7.90
CA GLU A 647 45.37 34.34 -6.59
C GLU A 647 45.87 32.92 -6.32
N GLN A 648 45.20 31.87 -6.80
CA GLN A 648 45.75 30.50 -6.75
C GLN A 648 47.08 30.46 -7.51
N MET A 649 47.15 31.14 -8.66
CA MET A 649 48.39 31.28 -9.44
C MET A 649 49.44 32.14 -8.74
N ILE A 650 49.04 33.20 -8.03
CA ILE A 650 49.96 34.03 -7.23
C ILE A 650 50.56 33.21 -6.08
N GLU A 651 49.76 32.40 -5.38
CA GLU A 651 50.26 31.52 -4.32
C GLU A 651 51.20 30.45 -4.88
N LEU A 652 50.86 29.83 -6.02
CA LEU A 652 51.75 28.92 -6.73
C LEU A 652 53.08 29.63 -7.07
N ALA A 653 53.03 30.83 -7.66
CA ALA A 653 54.22 31.58 -8.04
C ALA A 653 55.16 31.90 -6.85
N LYS A 654 54.63 31.99 -5.63
CA LYS A 654 55.42 32.15 -4.41
C LYS A 654 56.11 30.85 -3.96
N GLY A 655 55.68 29.68 -4.43
CA GLY A 655 56.20 28.37 -4.04
C GLY A 655 57.24 27.77 -4.99
N VAL A 656 57.27 28.18 -6.25
CA VAL A 656 58.08 27.51 -7.29
C VAL A 656 59.58 27.78 -7.22
N GLY A 657 60.39 26.77 -7.56
CA GLY A 657 61.85 26.84 -7.67
C GLY A 657 62.38 26.74 -9.11
N SER A 658 61.59 26.20 -10.04
CA SER A 658 61.92 26.06 -11.46
C SER A 658 60.76 26.46 -12.39
N TRP A 659 61.03 26.57 -13.69
CA TRP A 659 59.98 26.80 -14.71
C TRP A 659 59.12 25.55 -14.95
N ASP A 660 59.67 24.36 -14.67
CA ASP A 660 58.94 23.10 -14.75
C ASP A 660 57.95 23.02 -13.57
N ASP A 661 58.38 23.37 -12.35
CA ASP A 661 57.50 23.44 -11.16
C ASP A 661 56.30 24.37 -11.38
N TRP A 662 56.50 25.47 -12.11
CA TRP A 662 55.43 26.42 -12.46
C TRP A 662 54.44 25.83 -13.47
N SER A 663 54.95 25.16 -14.51
CA SER A 663 54.11 24.58 -15.55
C SER A 663 53.31 23.41 -15.00
N ASP A 664 53.96 22.48 -14.31
CA ASP A 664 53.33 21.33 -13.64
C ASP A 664 52.35 21.80 -12.57
N GLY A 665 52.74 22.83 -11.81
CA GLY A 665 51.88 23.47 -10.81
C GLY A 665 50.62 24.07 -11.43
N LEU A 666 50.75 24.81 -12.54
CA LEU A 666 49.59 25.38 -13.23
C LEU A 666 48.66 24.31 -13.78
N GLU A 667 49.20 23.23 -14.34
CA GLU A 667 48.41 22.11 -14.85
C GLU A 667 47.65 21.39 -13.74
N SER A 668 48.25 21.27 -12.56
CA SER A 668 47.62 20.62 -11.39
C SER A 668 46.57 21.49 -10.69
N LEU A 669 46.59 22.82 -10.86
CA LEU A 669 45.58 23.69 -10.28
C LEU A 669 44.19 23.42 -10.86
N GLN A 670 43.24 23.23 -9.95
CA GLN A 670 41.80 23.13 -10.23
C GLN A 670 41.11 24.44 -9.82
N PRO A 671 39.95 24.75 -10.43
CA PRO A 671 39.05 25.79 -9.92
C PRO A 671 38.71 25.61 -8.43
N TYR A 672 38.29 26.69 -7.77
CA TYR A 672 38.04 26.74 -6.32
C TYR A 672 36.98 25.78 -5.81
#